data_AF-A0A849F0G4-F1
#
_entry.id   AF-A0A849F0G4-F1
#
_cell.length_a   1.000
_cell.length_b   1.000
_cell.length_c   1.000
_cell.angle_alpha   90.00
_cell.angle_beta   90.00
_cell.angle_gamma   90.00
#
_symmetry.space_group_name_H-M   'P 1'
#
loop_
_entity.id
_entity.type
_entity.pdbx_description
1 polymer ?
#
loop_
_entity_poly.entity_id
_entity_poly.type
_entity_poly.pdbx_seq_one_letter_code
_entity_poly.pdbx_strand_id
1 'polypeptide(L)'
;TMGMFSLTGISINGVTTIVQPLVMALALCDTVHIFSHMNKGLLDPFPDRRQALSRVLGKVILPCFLTSLTTAIGFLSLSVSKLTAIREFAWIAASGMVFEFLFSFFFLPPLILLFKPERIYRDASQTKAVTTLLAWINALVQKRYRWMAGATCIMVLTAGWYTSRIKVETNPLDYFKKNTSVRKAADFVENRLAGVDTLDISLKANVEDAFKHPSNIDIIEKVQMYVNTLEGVDKSISLNDFLKDMNESFHDEDPGHHKLPESMELISQYLLLYDSDDLEDVINTGFDHARIAVRISAPGTQEQTRIIRQVNDYIKELNHPDIDIQATGRIVQHTGIINTMVNSQVYSLALAAAIIGVIMLLVLRSLPIGFLSFIPNIFPILMNFGIMGAAGIPLNTGTALISVVALGIAVDDTIHFLNAYDHKRKSNASISEAVESVIATKGPAILISSLILSTGFGVVVLGSFIPIIQFGALTACIMLTAMIGDLILLPSILLLKKEHPAGKAFTEPQDMQTAAQNEVDAQAKIAMEKLEPSFSPIAQSFISGVKAYGLNNRKSYTTEAFSRNIGLLTSAEQQQLGDAKVAIPGLGGVGGAHFMTLVRSGVGSFNLADFDVFEPANVNRQYGARVPNFGRSKLDTMVEDGLSVNPFLQIKTFPAGLSNENLDEFLEGVQVVVDSLDFFAFDIRRCLFKRARERG
;
A
#
# COMPACT_ATOMS: atom_id res chain seq x y z
N THR A 1 -19.97 6.60 -8.10
CA THR A 1 -19.43 5.23 -8.23
C THR A 1 -20.29 4.31 -9.08
N MET A 2 -21.56 4.01 -8.74
CA MET A 2 -22.35 3.02 -9.52
C MET A 2 -22.51 3.36 -11.01
N GLY A 3 -22.64 4.65 -11.37
CA GLY A 3 -22.65 5.07 -12.78
C GLY A 3 -21.37 4.73 -13.55
N MET A 4 -20.23 4.53 -12.87
CA MET A 4 -18.98 4.13 -13.53
C MET A 4 -19.06 2.75 -14.14
N PHE A 5 -19.81 1.81 -13.54
CA PHE A 5 -20.03 0.49 -14.15
C PHE A 5 -20.60 0.61 -15.57
N SER A 6 -21.60 1.49 -15.74
CA SER A 6 -22.20 1.73 -17.05
C SER A 6 -21.27 2.48 -18.00
N LEU A 7 -20.50 3.47 -17.51
CA LEU A 7 -19.59 4.27 -18.33
C LEU A 7 -18.37 3.48 -18.84
N THR A 8 -17.87 2.53 -18.04
CA THR A 8 -16.68 1.74 -18.39
C THR A 8 -17.02 0.41 -19.05
N GLY A 9 -18.30 0.04 -19.12
CA GLY A 9 -18.74 -1.28 -19.59
C GLY A 9 -18.40 -2.42 -18.63
N ILE A 10 -18.02 -2.11 -17.37
CA ILE A 10 -17.71 -3.10 -16.35
C ILE A 10 -19.01 -3.72 -15.82
N SER A 11 -19.06 -5.04 -15.74
CA SER A 11 -20.24 -5.76 -15.24
C SER A 11 -20.25 -5.88 -13.71
N ILE A 12 -21.46 -5.92 -13.13
CA ILE A 12 -21.63 -6.28 -11.72
C ILE A 12 -21.53 -7.81 -11.62
N ASN A 13 -20.52 -8.27 -10.89
CA ASN A 13 -20.21 -9.68 -10.66
C ASN A 13 -20.04 -9.94 -9.16
N GLY A 14 -19.79 -11.20 -8.77
CA GLY A 14 -19.69 -11.60 -7.36
C GLY A 14 -18.62 -10.84 -6.55
N VAL A 15 -17.60 -10.31 -7.22
CA VAL A 15 -16.54 -9.51 -6.60
C VAL A 15 -16.88 -8.02 -6.65
N THR A 16 -17.26 -7.49 -7.81
CA THR A 16 -17.52 -6.05 -7.97
C THR A 16 -18.77 -5.56 -7.23
N THR A 17 -19.70 -6.48 -6.88
CA THR A 17 -20.84 -6.17 -6.00
C THR A 17 -20.40 -5.64 -4.63
N ILE A 18 -19.21 -6.00 -4.16
CA ILE A 18 -18.65 -5.55 -2.88
C ILE A 18 -18.34 -4.04 -2.87
N VAL A 19 -18.13 -3.43 -4.03
CA VAL A 19 -17.77 -1.99 -4.12
C VAL A 19 -18.85 -1.10 -3.53
N GLN A 20 -20.13 -1.47 -3.66
CA GLN A 20 -21.24 -0.66 -3.14
C GLN A 20 -21.22 -0.53 -1.60
N PRO A 21 -21.27 -1.63 -0.81
CA PRO A 21 -21.18 -1.52 0.64
C PRO A 21 -19.84 -0.93 1.10
N LEU A 22 -18.74 -1.21 0.39
CA LEU A 22 -17.42 -0.67 0.68
C LEU A 22 -17.38 0.86 0.59
N VAL A 23 -17.76 1.43 -0.55
CA VAL A 23 -17.72 2.89 -0.74
C VAL A 23 -18.73 3.60 0.16
N MET A 24 -19.89 2.97 0.41
CA MET A 24 -20.87 3.52 1.35
C MET A 24 -20.33 3.59 2.78
N ALA A 25 -19.63 2.54 3.23
CA ALA A 25 -19.01 2.52 4.56
C ALA A 25 -17.88 3.57 4.65
N LEU A 26 -17.00 3.63 3.65
CA LEU A 26 -15.86 4.56 3.65
C LEU A 26 -16.26 6.02 3.53
N ALA A 27 -17.34 6.34 2.81
CA ALA A 27 -17.86 7.69 2.74
C ALA A 27 -18.30 8.25 4.10
N LEU A 28 -18.57 7.39 5.09
CA LEU A 28 -18.88 7.85 6.44
C LEU A 28 -17.63 8.29 7.20
N CYS A 29 -16.43 7.79 6.88
CA CYS A 29 -15.20 8.10 7.63
C CYS A 29 -14.85 9.59 7.59
N ASP A 30 -14.69 10.17 6.40
CA ASP A 30 -14.35 11.59 6.25
C ASP A 30 -15.40 12.49 6.89
N THR A 31 -16.68 12.14 6.73
CA THR A 31 -17.77 12.91 7.35
C THR A 31 -17.69 12.86 8.88
N VAL A 32 -17.39 11.70 9.48
CA VAL A 32 -17.19 11.57 10.94
C VAL A 32 -16.00 12.42 11.40
N HIS A 33 -14.91 12.47 10.64
CA HIS A 33 -13.77 13.35 10.96
C HIS A 33 -14.13 14.83 10.86
N ILE A 34 -14.94 15.26 9.88
CA ILE A 34 -15.44 16.64 9.79
C ILE A 34 -16.33 16.95 11.01
N PHE A 35 -17.36 16.14 11.26
CA PHE A 35 -18.33 16.39 12.33
C PHE A 35 -17.70 16.31 13.73
N SER A 36 -16.72 15.43 13.97
CA SER A 36 -16.03 15.33 15.27
C SER A 36 -15.26 16.60 15.66
N HIS A 37 -14.90 17.44 14.68
CA HIS A 37 -14.23 18.73 14.92
C HIS A 37 -15.22 19.91 14.98
N MET A 38 -16.51 19.69 14.71
CA MET A 38 -17.58 20.70 14.80
C MET A 38 -18.17 20.80 16.20
N ASN A 39 -17.35 21.23 17.16
CA ASN A 39 -17.80 21.49 18.54
C ASN A 39 -18.39 22.89 18.68
N LYS A 40 -19.41 23.05 19.53
CA LYS A 40 -20.01 24.34 19.91
C LYS A 40 -18.99 25.36 20.45
N GLY A 41 -18.02 24.93 21.26
CA GLY A 41 -16.93 25.81 21.74
C GLY A 41 -15.99 26.33 20.64
N LEU A 42 -16.04 25.76 19.43
CA LEU A 42 -15.35 26.28 18.24
C LEU A 42 -16.19 27.36 17.52
N LEU A 43 -17.49 27.46 17.78
CA LEU A 43 -18.39 28.42 17.15
C LEU A 43 -18.36 29.76 17.88
N ASP A 44 -18.28 29.73 19.20
CA ASP A 44 -18.29 30.90 20.09
C ASP A 44 -17.27 32.00 19.72
N PRO A 45 -16.04 31.69 19.22
CA PRO A 45 -15.06 32.71 18.83
C PRO A 45 -15.30 33.32 17.44
N PHE A 46 -16.18 32.77 16.59
CA PHE A 46 -16.35 33.19 15.20
C PHE A 46 -17.73 33.81 14.95
N PRO A 47 -17.80 35.06 14.43
CA PRO A 47 -19.07 35.70 14.10
C PRO A 47 -19.73 35.13 12.83
N ASP A 48 -18.96 34.49 11.94
CA ASP A 48 -19.44 33.88 10.69
C ASP A 48 -19.24 32.36 10.70
N ARG A 49 -20.33 31.63 10.46
CA ARG A 49 -20.36 30.16 10.35
C ARG A 49 -19.43 29.65 9.26
N ARG A 50 -19.23 30.42 8.20
CA ARG A 50 -18.31 30.07 7.11
C ARG A 50 -16.86 30.05 7.58
N GLN A 51 -16.48 30.97 8.47
CA GLN A 51 -15.14 31.01 9.04
C GLN A 51 -14.91 29.86 10.02
N ALA A 52 -15.90 29.55 10.87
CA ALA A 52 -15.84 28.39 11.75
C ALA A 52 -15.70 27.08 10.96
N LEU A 53 -16.51 26.90 9.91
CA LEU A 53 -16.42 25.73 9.02
C LEU A 53 -15.10 25.68 8.25
N SER A 54 -14.63 26.80 7.71
CA SER A 54 -13.32 26.88 7.04
C SER A 54 -12.17 26.47 7.98
N ARG A 55 -12.24 26.84 9.26
CA ARG A 55 -11.26 26.44 10.27
C ARG A 55 -11.29 24.93 10.55
N VAL A 56 -12.47 24.31 10.55
CA VAL A 56 -12.61 22.86 10.66
C VAL A 56 -12.01 22.17 9.44
N LEU A 57 -12.44 22.57 8.24
CA LEU A 57 -11.97 22.00 6.98
C LEU A 57 -10.45 22.13 6.84
N GLY A 58 -9.87 23.29 7.16
CA GLY A 58 -8.42 23.49 7.11
C GLY A 58 -7.62 22.60 8.07
N LYS A 59 -8.23 22.06 9.13
CA LYS A 59 -7.58 21.09 10.03
C LYS A 59 -7.68 19.65 9.55
N VAL A 60 -8.75 19.29 8.82
CA VAL A 60 -9.05 17.89 8.46
C VAL A 60 -8.78 17.56 6.99
N ILE A 61 -8.79 18.55 6.09
CA ILE A 61 -8.69 18.32 4.63
C ILE A 61 -7.39 17.63 4.22
N LEU A 62 -6.24 18.02 4.79
CA LEU A 62 -4.98 17.41 4.42
C LEU A 62 -4.88 15.95 4.90
N PRO A 63 -5.16 15.63 6.19
CA PRO A 63 -5.27 14.25 6.62
C PRO A 63 -6.25 13.41 5.79
N CYS A 64 -7.50 13.86 5.60
CA CYS A 64 -8.50 13.14 4.81
C CYS A 64 -8.10 12.97 3.34
N PHE A 65 -7.49 13.99 2.72
CA PHE A 65 -6.99 13.85 1.35
C PHE A 65 -5.93 12.76 1.24
N LEU A 66 -5.00 12.71 2.20
CA LEU A 66 -3.95 11.70 2.22
C LEU A 66 -4.52 10.30 2.41
N THR A 67 -5.57 10.16 3.21
CA THR A 67 -6.19 8.86 3.53
C THR A 67 -7.05 8.38 2.36
N SER A 68 -7.90 9.22 1.77
CA SER A 68 -8.62 8.87 0.53
C SER A 68 -7.66 8.55 -0.62
N LEU A 69 -6.53 9.28 -0.73
CA LEU A 69 -5.50 9.02 -1.74
C LEU A 69 -4.78 7.68 -1.50
N THR A 70 -4.37 7.38 -0.26
CA THR A 70 -3.71 6.11 0.05
C THR A 70 -4.66 4.93 -0.16
N THR A 71 -5.93 5.04 0.23
CA THR A 71 -6.95 4.01 -0.02
C THR A 71 -7.21 3.84 -1.52
N ALA A 72 -7.32 4.93 -2.28
CA ALA A 72 -7.48 4.87 -3.74
C ALA A 72 -6.29 4.17 -4.42
N ILE A 73 -5.05 4.50 -4.02
CA ILE A 73 -3.85 3.83 -4.55
C ILE A 73 -3.80 2.37 -4.09
N GLY A 74 -4.20 2.08 -2.85
CA GLY A 74 -4.34 0.72 -2.32
C GLY A 74 -5.27 -0.11 -3.19
N PHE A 75 -6.44 0.42 -3.57
CA PHE A 75 -7.33 -0.25 -4.52
C PHE A 75 -6.71 -0.35 -5.91
N LEU A 76 -6.10 0.72 -6.45
CA LEU A 76 -5.47 0.67 -7.77
C LEU A 76 -4.33 -0.35 -7.85
N SER A 77 -3.62 -0.63 -6.76
CA SER A 77 -2.57 -1.64 -6.74
C SER A 77 -3.09 -3.06 -7.09
N LEU A 78 -4.38 -3.34 -6.82
CA LEU A 78 -5.04 -4.57 -7.21
C LEU A 78 -5.25 -4.70 -8.72
N SER A 79 -5.14 -3.60 -9.48
CA SER A 79 -5.28 -3.62 -10.95
C SER A 79 -4.15 -4.39 -11.66
N VAL A 80 -3.07 -4.71 -10.94
CA VAL A 80 -1.97 -5.58 -11.41
C VAL A 80 -2.38 -7.07 -11.41
N SER A 81 -3.45 -7.44 -10.70
CA SER A 81 -3.95 -8.81 -10.68
C SER A 81 -4.31 -9.32 -12.07
N LYS A 82 -4.01 -10.59 -12.37
CA LYS A 82 -4.41 -11.21 -13.65
C LYS A 82 -5.91 -11.48 -13.75
N LEU A 83 -6.64 -11.45 -12.63
CA LEU A 83 -8.08 -11.67 -12.62
C LEU A 83 -8.85 -10.43 -13.01
N THR A 84 -9.64 -10.53 -14.07
CA THR A 84 -10.50 -9.45 -14.58
C THR A 84 -11.41 -8.90 -13.47
N ALA A 85 -12.08 -9.76 -12.71
CA ALA A 85 -12.99 -9.32 -11.64
C ALA A 85 -12.29 -8.48 -10.55
N ILE A 86 -11.03 -8.78 -10.23
CA ILE A 86 -10.24 -8.01 -9.25
C ILE A 86 -9.78 -6.68 -9.86
N ARG A 87 -9.37 -6.67 -11.13
CA ARG A 87 -8.99 -5.45 -11.84
C ARG A 87 -10.15 -4.48 -11.96
N GLU A 88 -11.32 -4.99 -12.32
CA GLU A 88 -12.56 -4.22 -12.41
C GLU A 88 -12.95 -3.64 -11.05
N PHE A 89 -12.89 -4.45 -9.99
CA PHE A 89 -13.09 -3.99 -8.61
C PHE A 89 -12.11 -2.86 -8.25
N ALA A 90 -10.83 -3.03 -8.56
CA ALA A 90 -9.77 -2.05 -8.28
C ALA A 90 -10.10 -0.66 -8.87
N TRP A 91 -10.45 -0.62 -10.15
CA TRP A 91 -10.77 0.64 -10.85
C TRP A 91 -12.02 1.31 -10.31
N ILE A 92 -13.11 0.56 -10.14
CA ILE A 92 -14.37 1.12 -9.64
C ILE A 92 -14.21 1.57 -8.18
N ALA A 93 -13.58 0.76 -7.31
CA ALA A 93 -13.36 1.13 -5.91
C ALA A 93 -12.47 2.37 -5.77
N ALA A 94 -11.36 2.45 -6.52
CA ALA A 94 -10.49 3.63 -6.52
C ALA A 94 -11.21 4.89 -7.01
N SER A 95 -12.01 4.80 -8.07
CA SER A 95 -12.85 5.92 -8.51
C SER A 95 -13.86 6.32 -7.43
N GLY A 96 -14.38 5.34 -6.69
CA GLY A 96 -15.27 5.55 -5.56
C GLY A 96 -14.64 6.41 -4.48
N MET A 97 -13.38 6.16 -4.12
CA MET A 97 -12.64 6.97 -3.15
C MET A 97 -12.40 8.41 -3.61
N VAL A 98 -12.11 8.60 -4.91
CA VAL A 98 -11.95 9.96 -5.45
C VAL A 98 -13.29 10.72 -5.38
N PHE A 99 -14.39 10.08 -5.77
CA PHE A 99 -15.70 10.71 -5.67
C PHE A 99 -16.08 11.00 -4.21
N GLU A 100 -15.84 10.05 -3.32
CA GLU A 100 -16.10 10.18 -1.89
C GLU A 100 -15.43 11.43 -1.31
N PHE A 101 -14.11 11.60 -1.49
CA PHE A 101 -13.40 12.80 -1.06
C PHE A 101 -13.99 14.09 -1.66
N LEU A 102 -14.30 14.09 -2.96
CA LEU A 102 -14.89 15.25 -3.63
C LEU A 102 -16.28 15.60 -3.04
N PHE A 103 -17.13 14.62 -2.77
CA PHE A 103 -18.42 14.85 -2.13
C PHE A 103 -18.26 15.32 -0.68
N SER A 104 -17.35 14.72 0.09
CA SER A 104 -17.07 15.07 1.49
C SER A 104 -16.57 16.51 1.65
N PHE A 105 -15.76 17.03 0.71
CA PHE A 105 -15.15 18.37 0.85
C PHE A 105 -15.76 19.46 -0.04
N PHE A 106 -16.41 19.13 -1.15
CA PHE A 106 -17.02 20.14 -2.03
C PHE A 106 -18.54 20.18 -1.95
N PHE A 107 -19.20 19.05 -1.64
CA PHE A 107 -20.67 18.98 -1.62
C PHE A 107 -21.24 19.07 -0.20
N LEU A 108 -20.63 18.38 0.77
CA LEU A 108 -21.09 18.38 2.16
C LEU A 108 -20.99 19.76 2.85
N PRO A 109 -19.91 20.56 2.69
CA PRO A 109 -19.83 21.83 3.42
C PRO A 109 -20.91 22.86 3.05
N PRO A 110 -21.27 23.06 1.77
CA PRO A 110 -22.44 23.86 1.40
C PRO A 110 -23.74 23.33 2.01
N LEU A 111 -23.95 22.01 2.04
CA LEU A 111 -25.13 21.41 2.66
C LEU A 111 -25.20 21.67 4.17
N ILE A 112 -24.08 21.57 4.88
CA ILE A 112 -23.99 21.88 6.31
C ILE A 112 -24.47 23.30 6.59
N LEU A 113 -24.14 24.27 5.73
CA LEU A 113 -24.53 25.67 5.89
C LEU A 113 -26.04 25.92 5.71
N LEU A 114 -26.79 24.97 5.13
CA LEU A 114 -28.25 25.04 5.03
C LEU A 114 -28.95 24.71 6.35
N PHE A 115 -28.27 24.03 7.27
CA PHE A 115 -28.83 23.63 8.56
C PHE A 115 -28.55 24.67 9.66
N LYS A 116 -29.42 24.69 10.68
CA LYS A 116 -29.22 25.53 11.86
C LYS A 116 -28.00 25.05 12.66
N PRO A 117 -27.15 25.96 13.21
CA PRO A 117 -25.93 25.58 13.91
C PRO A 117 -26.19 24.72 15.12
N GLU A 118 -27.29 24.96 15.85
CA GLU A 118 -27.62 24.21 17.06
C GLU A 118 -27.87 22.72 16.78
N ARG A 119 -28.19 22.36 15.53
CA ARG A 119 -28.38 20.96 15.11
C ARG A 119 -27.08 20.28 14.72
N ILE A 120 -26.09 21.05 14.26
CA ILE A 120 -24.83 20.53 13.72
C ILE A 120 -23.70 20.63 14.74
N TYR A 121 -23.50 21.81 15.31
CA TYR A 121 -22.51 22.07 16.33
C TYR A 121 -23.08 21.75 17.70
N ARG A 122 -22.83 20.53 18.14
CA ARG A 122 -23.20 20.08 19.48
C ARG A 122 -22.07 20.43 20.45
N ASP A 123 -22.42 20.65 21.72
CA ASP A 123 -21.41 20.62 22.78
C ASP A 123 -20.72 19.26 22.69
N ALA A 124 -19.41 19.27 22.44
CA ALA A 124 -18.57 18.07 22.50
C ALA A 124 -18.38 17.65 23.96
N SER A 125 -19.47 17.57 24.71
CA SER A 125 -19.69 16.45 25.60
C SER A 125 -19.75 15.22 24.67
N GLN A 126 -18.58 14.70 24.29
CA GLN A 126 -18.45 13.27 24.01
C GLN A 126 -19.30 12.55 25.06
N THR A 127 -20.13 11.60 24.65
CA THR A 127 -21.00 10.87 25.58
C THR A 127 -20.16 10.46 26.77
N LYS A 128 -20.59 10.75 28.01
CA LYS A 128 -19.80 10.44 29.23
C LYS A 128 -19.24 9.01 29.20
N ALA A 129 -19.98 8.08 28.58
CA ALA A 129 -19.54 6.71 28.31
C ALA A 129 -18.26 6.62 27.45
N VAL A 130 -18.18 7.32 26.31
CA VAL A 130 -17.03 7.32 25.40
C VAL A 130 -15.80 7.93 26.07
N THR A 131 -15.94 9.08 26.74
CA THR A 131 -14.81 9.70 27.47
C THR A 131 -14.32 8.80 28.59
N THR A 132 -15.23 8.19 29.34
CA THR A 132 -14.88 7.29 30.45
C THR A 132 -14.17 6.04 29.94
N LEU A 133 -14.65 5.47 28.84
CA LEU A 133 -14.02 4.34 28.19
C LEU A 133 -12.61 4.67 27.68
N LEU A 134 -12.44 5.79 26.97
CA LEU A 134 -11.13 6.22 26.46
C LEU A 134 -10.16 6.58 27.59
N ALA A 135 -10.64 7.20 28.66
CA ALA A 135 -9.85 7.47 29.86
C ALA A 135 -9.42 6.17 30.55
N TRP A 136 -10.30 5.17 30.61
CA TRP A 136 -9.97 3.83 31.12
C TRP A 136 -8.94 3.12 30.23
N ILE A 137 -9.10 3.15 28.90
CA ILE A 137 -8.13 2.62 27.94
C ILE A 137 -6.76 3.30 28.13
N ASN A 138 -6.74 4.64 28.19
CA ASN A 138 -5.51 5.40 28.43
C ASN A 138 -4.85 4.99 29.75
N ALA A 139 -5.62 4.93 30.85
CA ALA A 139 -5.08 4.52 32.15
C ALA A 139 -4.52 3.09 32.14
N LEU A 140 -5.17 2.17 31.42
CA LEU A 140 -4.71 0.79 31.25
C LEU A 140 -3.41 0.74 30.46
N VAL A 141 -3.36 1.41 29.30
CA VAL A 141 -2.17 1.52 28.44
C VAL A 141 -1.01 2.11 29.23
N GLN A 142 -1.20 3.28 29.86
CA GLN A 142 -0.14 3.97 30.61
C GLN A 142 0.43 3.12 31.76
N LYS A 143 -0.43 2.41 32.51
CA LYS A 143 0.00 1.59 33.66
C LYS A 143 0.56 0.23 33.26
N ARG A 144 0.12 -0.35 32.15
CA ARG A 144 0.37 -1.76 31.79
C ARG A 144 0.91 -1.95 30.37
N TYR A 145 1.47 -0.93 29.74
CA TYR A 145 1.97 -0.97 28.35
C TYR A 145 2.86 -2.18 28.03
N ARG A 146 3.75 -2.59 28.95
CA ARG A 146 4.64 -3.77 28.77
C ARG A 146 3.85 -5.08 28.68
N TRP A 147 2.82 -5.22 29.52
CA TRP A 147 1.93 -6.38 29.49
C TRP A 147 1.05 -6.37 28.25
N MET A 148 0.54 -5.20 27.83
CA MET A 148 -0.24 -5.07 26.60
C MET A 148 0.57 -5.41 25.35
N ALA A 149 1.82 -4.93 25.27
CA ALA A 149 2.73 -5.29 24.19
C ALA A 149 3.07 -6.80 24.19
N GLY A 150 3.32 -7.38 25.36
CA GLY A 150 3.55 -8.83 25.50
C GLY A 150 2.33 -9.66 25.09
N ALA A 151 1.13 -9.29 25.55
CA ALA A 151 -0.12 -9.95 25.19
C ALA A 151 -0.38 -9.86 23.68
N THR A 152 -0.13 -8.69 23.07
CA THR A 152 -0.28 -8.52 21.63
C THR A 152 0.73 -9.37 20.85
N CYS A 153 1.97 -9.47 21.33
CA CYS A 153 2.97 -10.37 20.74
C CYS A 153 2.50 -11.83 20.77
N ILE A 154 1.94 -12.29 21.89
CA ILE A 154 1.36 -13.63 22.00
C ILE A 154 0.20 -13.80 21.01
N MET A 155 -0.71 -12.82 20.90
CA MET A 155 -1.81 -12.86 19.93
C MET A 155 -1.31 -12.95 18.48
N VAL A 156 -0.25 -12.21 18.13
CA VAL A 156 0.35 -12.27 16.80
C VAL A 156 0.98 -13.65 16.55
N LEU A 157 1.66 -14.22 17.53
CA LEU A 157 2.25 -15.57 17.42
C LEU A 157 1.18 -16.66 17.27
N THR A 158 0.09 -16.59 18.05
CA THR A 158 -1.02 -17.54 17.93
C THR A 158 -1.76 -17.36 16.61
N ALA A 159 -2.00 -16.13 16.16
CA ALA A 159 -2.58 -15.85 14.84
C ALA A 159 -1.68 -16.37 13.71
N GLY A 160 -0.37 -16.21 13.81
CA GLY A 160 0.60 -16.77 12.87
C GLY A 160 0.57 -18.29 12.83
N TRP A 161 0.42 -18.95 13.99
CA TRP A 161 0.27 -20.40 14.06
C TRP A 161 -1.03 -20.90 13.41
N TYR A 162 -2.16 -20.23 13.61
CA TYR A 162 -3.41 -20.58 12.91
C TYR A 162 -3.35 -20.24 11.42
N THR A 163 -2.64 -19.19 11.04
CA THR A 163 -2.46 -18.80 9.64
C THR A 163 -1.81 -19.92 8.82
N SER A 164 -0.86 -20.66 9.38
CA SER A 164 -0.23 -21.79 8.70
C SER A 164 -1.17 -22.97 8.44
N ARG A 165 -2.37 -22.98 9.06
CA ARG A 165 -3.41 -23.99 8.86
C ARG A 165 -4.47 -23.58 7.84
N ILE A 166 -4.37 -22.38 7.26
CA ILE A 166 -5.32 -21.93 6.23
C ILE A 166 -5.17 -22.82 4.99
N LYS A 167 -6.29 -23.38 4.54
CA LYS A 167 -6.38 -24.10 3.28
C LYS A 167 -6.71 -23.13 2.16
N VAL A 168 -5.98 -23.24 1.06
CA VAL A 168 -6.33 -22.57 -0.20
C VAL A 168 -7.33 -23.46 -0.92
N GLU A 169 -8.57 -23.00 -1.05
CA GLU A 169 -9.66 -23.76 -1.68
C GLU A 169 -10.60 -22.81 -2.40
N THR A 170 -10.92 -23.12 -3.65
CA THR A 170 -11.90 -22.34 -4.43
C THR A 170 -12.93 -23.29 -5.03
N ASN A 171 -13.99 -23.58 -4.27
CA ASN A 171 -15.16 -24.31 -4.74
C ASN A 171 -16.36 -23.35 -4.95
N PRO A 172 -16.83 -23.15 -6.20
CA PRO A 172 -18.00 -22.30 -6.47
C PRO A 172 -19.29 -22.77 -5.79
N LEU A 173 -19.47 -24.08 -5.54
CA LEU A 173 -20.65 -24.61 -4.84
C LEU A 173 -20.68 -24.14 -3.38
N ASP A 174 -19.53 -23.93 -2.76
CA ASP A 174 -19.42 -23.40 -1.40
C ASP A 174 -19.80 -21.92 -1.31
N TYR A 175 -20.06 -21.26 -2.44
CA TYR A 175 -20.55 -19.88 -2.44
C TYR A 175 -22.05 -19.79 -2.14
N PHE A 176 -22.76 -20.91 -2.27
CA PHE A 176 -24.19 -21.02 -2.03
C PHE A 176 -24.46 -21.67 -0.68
N LYS A 177 -25.47 -21.17 0.05
CA LYS A 177 -25.91 -21.81 1.29
C LYS A 177 -26.40 -23.24 1.01
N LYS A 178 -26.15 -24.15 1.96
CA LYS A 178 -26.54 -25.58 1.89
C LYS A 178 -28.04 -25.82 1.63
N ASN A 179 -28.89 -24.85 1.96
CA ASN A 179 -30.34 -24.96 1.78
C ASN A 179 -30.84 -24.56 0.38
N THR A 180 -29.99 -24.02 -0.49
CA THR A 180 -30.37 -23.60 -1.85
C THR A 180 -30.65 -24.80 -2.76
N SER A 181 -31.53 -24.63 -3.76
CA SER A 181 -31.88 -25.70 -4.70
C SER A 181 -30.67 -26.21 -5.50
N VAL A 182 -29.84 -25.27 -5.98
CA VAL A 182 -28.60 -25.59 -6.70
C VAL A 182 -27.65 -26.41 -5.85
N ARG A 183 -27.44 -26.02 -4.58
CA ARG A 183 -26.53 -26.76 -3.70
C ARG A 183 -27.05 -28.17 -3.38
N LYS A 184 -28.35 -28.30 -3.09
CA LYS A 184 -28.97 -29.63 -2.86
C LYS A 184 -28.91 -30.54 -4.08
N ALA A 185 -29.11 -29.99 -5.28
CA ALA A 185 -29.04 -30.76 -6.52
C ALA A 185 -27.61 -31.22 -6.80
N ALA A 186 -26.61 -30.35 -6.61
CA ALA A 186 -25.20 -30.70 -6.74
C ALA A 186 -24.79 -31.76 -5.71
N ASP A 187 -25.13 -31.56 -4.43
CA ASP A 187 -24.86 -32.54 -3.36
C ASP A 187 -25.56 -33.88 -3.64
N PHE A 188 -26.73 -33.89 -4.28
CA PHE A 188 -27.40 -35.14 -4.67
C PHE A 188 -26.60 -35.89 -5.74
N VAL A 189 -26.12 -35.20 -6.78
CA VAL A 189 -25.31 -35.83 -7.84
C VAL A 189 -24.01 -36.37 -7.27
N GLU A 190 -23.29 -35.55 -6.47
CA GLU A 190 -22.02 -35.97 -5.85
C GLU A 190 -22.18 -37.16 -4.89
N ASN A 191 -23.23 -37.21 -4.06
CA ASN A 191 -23.36 -38.26 -3.05
C ASN A 191 -24.11 -39.53 -3.52
N ARG A 192 -24.85 -39.47 -4.65
CA ARG A 192 -25.73 -40.58 -5.09
C ARG A 192 -25.45 -41.11 -6.48
N LEU A 193 -24.76 -40.36 -7.32
CA LEU A 193 -24.38 -40.79 -8.68
C LEU A 193 -22.86 -40.94 -8.73
N ALA A 194 -22.24 -40.61 -9.86
CA ALA A 194 -20.80 -40.40 -9.97
C ALA A 194 -20.53 -38.89 -9.96
N GLY A 195 -19.37 -38.51 -9.43
CA GLY A 195 -18.95 -37.12 -9.25
C GLY A 195 -19.12 -36.25 -10.50
N VAL A 196 -19.32 -34.96 -10.28
CA VAL A 196 -19.61 -33.99 -11.35
C VAL A 196 -18.37 -33.59 -12.14
N ASP A 197 -17.18 -33.73 -11.56
CA ASP A 197 -15.92 -33.37 -12.20
C ASP A 197 -15.35 -34.55 -13.00
N THR A 198 -14.68 -34.19 -14.10
CA THR A 198 -14.07 -35.13 -15.04
C THR A 198 -12.58 -34.84 -15.18
N LEU A 199 -11.78 -35.90 -15.00
CA LEU A 199 -10.39 -35.98 -15.40
C LEU A 199 -10.34 -36.83 -16.66
N ASP A 200 -9.66 -36.33 -17.68
CA ASP A 200 -9.47 -37.08 -18.91
C ASP A 200 -8.00 -37.45 -19.02
N ILE A 201 -7.69 -38.72 -19.31
CA ILE A 201 -6.31 -39.12 -19.62
C ILE A 201 -6.27 -39.39 -21.12
N SER A 202 -5.54 -38.55 -21.83
CA SER A 202 -5.33 -38.63 -23.27
C SER A 202 -4.13 -39.53 -23.54
N LEU A 203 -4.29 -40.54 -24.40
CA LEU A 203 -3.21 -41.40 -24.88
C LEU A 203 -3.13 -41.27 -26.39
N LYS A 204 -2.02 -40.76 -26.91
CA LYS A 204 -1.81 -40.55 -28.35
C LYS A 204 -0.60 -41.31 -28.85
N ALA A 205 -0.80 -42.17 -29.83
CA ALA A 205 0.26 -42.87 -30.54
C ALA A 205 0.67 -42.12 -31.81
N ASN A 206 1.84 -42.45 -32.35
CA ASN A 206 2.35 -41.85 -33.59
C ASN A 206 1.94 -42.61 -34.86
N VAL A 207 1.22 -43.73 -34.72
CA VAL A 207 0.87 -44.65 -35.81
C VAL A 207 -0.62 -44.95 -35.74
N GLU A 208 -1.30 -44.96 -36.88
CA GLU A 208 -2.70 -45.41 -37.00
C GLU A 208 -2.85 -46.85 -36.50
N ASP A 209 -4.05 -47.19 -36.02
CA ASP A 209 -4.38 -48.52 -35.51
C ASP A 209 -3.56 -48.98 -34.28
N ALA A 210 -2.79 -48.08 -33.66
CA ALA A 210 -1.97 -48.39 -32.51
C ALA A 210 -2.77 -49.01 -31.36
N PHE A 211 -3.97 -48.51 -31.06
CA PHE A 211 -4.81 -49.04 -29.98
C PHE A 211 -5.60 -50.31 -30.35
N LYS A 212 -5.30 -50.94 -31.49
CA LYS A 212 -5.69 -52.32 -31.79
C LYS A 212 -4.67 -53.35 -31.30
N HIS A 213 -3.45 -52.92 -30.95
CA HIS A 213 -2.41 -53.82 -30.45
C HIS A 213 -2.62 -54.18 -28.96
N PRO A 214 -2.57 -55.48 -28.58
CA PRO A 214 -2.70 -55.92 -27.20
C PRO A 214 -1.76 -55.21 -26.21
N SER A 215 -0.53 -54.88 -26.63
CA SER A 215 0.43 -54.15 -25.79
C SER A 215 -0.03 -52.74 -25.41
N ASN A 216 -0.79 -52.08 -26.29
CA ASN A 216 -1.20 -50.69 -26.11
C ASN A 216 -2.51 -50.60 -25.30
N ILE A 217 -3.43 -51.55 -25.49
CA ILE A 217 -4.61 -51.67 -24.61
C ILE A 217 -4.23 -52.11 -23.19
N ASP A 218 -3.15 -52.87 -23.00
CA ASP A 218 -2.61 -53.20 -21.67
C ASP A 218 -2.07 -51.94 -20.95
N ILE A 219 -1.54 -50.97 -21.67
CA ILE A 219 -1.17 -49.66 -21.10
C ILE A 219 -2.42 -48.91 -20.62
N ILE A 220 -3.50 -48.89 -21.42
CA ILE A 220 -4.79 -48.32 -21.01
C ILE A 220 -5.29 -49.00 -19.73
N GLU A 221 -5.21 -50.34 -19.67
CA GLU A 221 -5.66 -51.13 -18.52
C GLU A 221 -4.90 -50.75 -17.24
N LYS A 222 -3.57 -50.71 -17.32
CA LYS A 222 -2.70 -50.38 -16.18
C LYS A 222 -3.01 -48.99 -15.63
N VAL A 223 -3.15 -48.00 -16.52
CA VAL A 223 -3.52 -46.64 -16.13
C VAL A 223 -4.92 -46.60 -15.51
N GLN A 224 -5.91 -47.24 -16.13
CA GLN A 224 -7.28 -47.27 -15.63
C GLN A 224 -7.39 -47.95 -14.25
N MET A 225 -6.76 -49.11 -14.08
CA MET A 225 -6.73 -49.84 -12.81
C MET A 225 -6.06 -49.01 -11.70
N TYR A 226 -4.93 -48.36 -11.99
CA TYR A 226 -4.27 -47.49 -11.03
C TYR A 226 -5.16 -46.33 -10.61
N VAL A 227 -5.76 -45.63 -11.56
CA VAL A 227 -6.62 -44.47 -11.30
C VAL A 227 -7.83 -44.86 -10.44
N ASN A 228 -8.44 -46.02 -10.68
CA ASN A 228 -9.55 -46.53 -9.88
C ASN A 228 -9.18 -46.86 -8.42
N THR A 229 -7.88 -46.96 -8.09
CA THR A 229 -7.42 -47.16 -6.70
C THR A 229 -7.28 -45.86 -5.91
N LEU A 230 -7.35 -44.71 -6.59
CA LEU A 230 -7.13 -43.40 -5.96
C LEU A 230 -8.37 -42.96 -5.17
N GLU A 231 -8.17 -42.52 -3.94
CA GLU A 231 -9.22 -41.91 -3.12
C GLU A 231 -9.72 -40.61 -3.78
N GLY A 232 -11.05 -40.52 -3.98
CA GLY A 232 -11.74 -39.42 -4.65
C GLY A 232 -12.08 -39.70 -6.12
N VAL A 233 -11.64 -40.83 -6.68
CA VAL A 233 -12.10 -41.34 -7.97
C VAL A 233 -13.28 -42.28 -7.76
N ASP A 234 -14.38 -42.06 -8.46
CA ASP A 234 -15.58 -42.92 -8.35
C ASP A 234 -15.58 -44.02 -9.40
N LYS A 235 -15.36 -43.64 -10.67
CA LYS A 235 -15.43 -44.54 -11.81
C LYS A 235 -14.58 -44.02 -12.95
N SER A 236 -14.02 -44.91 -13.74
CA SER A 236 -13.41 -44.60 -15.04
C SER A 236 -14.06 -45.43 -16.14
N ILE A 237 -14.04 -44.90 -17.36
CA ILE A 237 -14.48 -45.57 -18.57
C ILE A 237 -13.38 -45.40 -19.62
N SER A 238 -13.04 -46.45 -20.34
CA SER A 238 -12.09 -46.44 -21.46
C SER A 238 -12.51 -47.41 -22.56
N LEU A 239 -11.76 -47.42 -23.67
CA LEU A 239 -11.89 -48.41 -24.74
C LEU A 239 -11.90 -49.87 -24.21
N ASN A 240 -11.16 -50.14 -23.14
CA ASN A 240 -11.00 -51.49 -22.61
C ASN A 240 -12.29 -52.05 -22.01
N ASP A 241 -13.16 -51.20 -21.45
CA ASP A 241 -14.44 -51.65 -20.90
C ASP A 241 -15.32 -52.21 -22.02
N PHE A 242 -15.41 -51.50 -23.15
CA PHE A 242 -16.12 -51.97 -24.33
C PHE A 242 -15.55 -53.27 -24.91
N LEU A 243 -14.21 -53.40 -24.95
CA LEU A 243 -13.57 -54.62 -25.44
C LEU A 243 -13.82 -55.83 -24.52
N LYS A 244 -13.88 -55.63 -23.20
CA LYS A 244 -14.21 -56.69 -22.23
C LYS A 244 -15.68 -57.09 -22.32
N ASP A 245 -16.58 -56.11 -22.34
CA ASP A 245 -18.03 -56.32 -22.50
C ASP A 245 -18.33 -57.07 -23.80
N MET A 246 -17.62 -56.71 -24.89
CA MET A 246 -17.74 -57.41 -26.15
C MET A 246 -17.21 -58.83 -26.08
N ASN A 247 -16.04 -59.02 -25.46
CA ASN A 247 -15.46 -60.35 -25.33
C ASN A 247 -16.37 -61.28 -24.52
N GLU A 248 -16.97 -60.80 -23.43
CA GLU A 248 -17.97 -61.54 -22.65
C GLU A 248 -19.23 -61.85 -23.48
N SER A 249 -19.75 -60.85 -24.20
CA SER A 249 -20.95 -61.01 -25.04
C SER A 249 -20.78 -62.03 -26.18
N PHE A 250 -19.60 -62.08 -26.80
CA PHE A 250 -19.28 -63.06 -27.84
C PHE A 250 -19.00 -64.48 -27.31
N HIS A 251 -18.91 -64.64 -25.98
CA HIS A 251 -18.72 -65.92 -25.29
C HIS A 251 -19.94 -66.24 -24.41
N ASP A 252 -21.15 -66.06 -24.96
CA ASP A 252 -22.43 -66.40 -24.32
C ASP A 252 -22.64 -65.75 -22.93
N GLU A 253 -22.16 -64.51 -22.75
CA GLU A 253 -22.23 -63.75 -21.48
C GLU A 253 -21.53 -64.49 -20.30
N ASP A 254 -20.48 -65.27 -20.58
CA ASP A 254 -19.67 -65.91 -19.55
C ASP A 254 -18.76 -64.88 -18.82
N PRO A 255 -18.96 -64.65 -17.51
CA PRO A 255 -18.13 -63.71 -16.75
C PRO A 255 -16.64 -64.08 -16.74
N GLY A 256 -16.29 -65.34 -17.01
CA GLY A 256 -14.90 -65.78 -17.18
C GLY A 256 -14.19 -65.14 -18.38
N HIS A 257 -14.95 -64.60 -19.33
CA HIS A 257 -14.47 -63.92 -20.54
C HIS A 257 -14.51 -62.39 -20.45
N HIS A 258 -14.85 -61.82 -19.29
CA HIS A 258 -14.72 -60.38 -19.00
C HIS A 258 -13.24 -59.99 -18.81
N LYS A 259 -12.46 -60.17 -19.88
CA LYS A 259 -11.02 -59.93 -19.98
C LYS A 259 -10.69 -59.35 -21.35
N LEU A 260 -9.53 -58.71 -21.45
CA LEU A 260 -9.07 -58.15 -22.71
C LEU A 260 -8.81 -59.24 -23.75
N PRO A 261 -9.14 -59.00 -25.04
CA PRO A 261 -8.81 -59.93 -26.11
C PRO A 261 -7.28 -60.04 -26.31
N GLU A 262 -6.81 -61.23 -26.67
CA GLU A 262 -5.36 -61.55 -26.67
C GLU A 262 -4.66 -61.21 -28.00
N SER A 263 -5.40 -60.94 -29.08
CA SER A 263 -4.85 -60.68 -30.42
C SER A 263 -5.42 -59.43 -31.10
N MET A 264 -4.61 -58.83 -31.97
CA MET A 264 -4.99 -57.64 -32.74
C MET A 264 -6.17 -57.93 -33.68
N GLU A 265 -6.22 -59.13 -34.25
CA GLU A 265 -7.29 -59.54 -35.17
C GLU A 265 -8.64 -59.56 -34.46
N LEU A 266 -8.68 -60.07 -33.22
CA LEU A 266 -9.91 -60.15 -32.44
C LEU A 266 -10.38 -58.76 -32.00
N ILE A 267 -9.45 -57.92 -31.54
CA ILE A 267 -9.72 -56.51 -31.21
C ILE A 267 -10.29 -55.78 -32.43
N SER A 268 -9.68 -55.96 -33.60
CA SER A 268 -10.12 -55.33 -34.85
C SER A 268 -11.53 -55.78 -35.26
N GLN A 269 -11.87 -57.06 -35.05
CA GLN A 269 -13.21 -57.58 -35.33
C GLN A 269 -14.25 -57.00 -34.37
N TYR A 270 -13.95 -56.93 -33.07
CA TYR A 270 -14.86 -56.33 -32.10
C TYR A 270 -15.12 -54.86 -32.41
N LEU A 271 -14.07 -54.08 -32.70
CA LEU A 271 -14.21 -52.66 -33.06
C LEU A 271 -14.94 -52.45 -34.39
N LEU A 272 -14.87 -53.40 -35.33
CA LEU A 272 -15.63 -53.33 -36.59
C LEU A 272 -17.13 -53.62 -36.38
N LEU A 273 -17.46 -54.51 -35.45
CA LEU A 273 -18.83 -54.91 -35.15
C LEU A 273 -19.53 -53.94 -34.19
N TYR A 274 -18.77 -53.22 -33.38
CA TYR A 274 -19.27 -52.24 -32.43
C TYR A 274 -19.59 -50.91 -33.11
N ASP A 275 -20.74 -50.86 -33.78
CA ASP A 275 -21.26 -49.66 -34.46
C ASP A 275 -22.11 -48.83 -33.48
N SER A 276 -21.43 -48.08 -32.59
CA SER A 276 -22.11 -47.15 -31.67
C SER A 276 -21.35 -45.84 -31.53
N ASP A 277 -22.12 -44.74 -31.45
CA ASP A 277 -21.60 -43.39 -31.24
C ASP A 277 -20.80 -43.29 -29.91
N ASP A 278 -21.10 -44.15 -28.93
CA ASP A 278 -20.45 -44.18 -27.61
C ASP A 278 -18.95 -44.54 -27.69
N LEU A 279 -18.51 -45.24 -28.75
CA LEU A 279 -17.09 -45.59 -28.95
C LEU A 279 -16.26 -44.34 -29.31
N GLU A 280 -16.85 -43.37 -30.01
CA GLU A 280 -16.19 -42.12 -30.41
C GLU A 280 -15.83 -41.23 -29.20
N ASP A 281 -16.49 -41.44 -28.05
CA ASP A 281 -16.19 -40.72 -26.80
C ASP A 281 -14.86 -41.16 -26.16
N VAL A 282 -14.35 -42.35 -26.50
CA VAL A 282 -13.16 -42.97 -25.88
C VAL A 282 -12.02 -43.29 -26.86
N ILE A 283 -12.27 -43.36 -28.16
CA ILE A 283 -11.25 -43.60 -29.19
C ILE A 283 -11.62 -42.85 -30.47
N ASN A 284 -10.62 -42.31 -31.17
CA ASN A 284 -10.85 -41.68 -32.47
C ASN A 284 -10.96 -42.72 -33.61
N THR A 285 -11.44 -42.29 -34.77
CA THR A 285 -11.60 -43.15 -35.97
C THR A 285 -10.29 -43.74 -36.50
N GLY A 286 -9.14 -43.09 -36.23
CA GLY A 286 -7.81 -43.58 -36.62
C GLY A 286 -7.23 -44.63 -35.66
N PHE A 287 -7.89 -44.90 -34.53
CA PHE A 287 -7.45 -45.81 -33.47
C PHE A 287 -6.02 -45.51 -32.97
N ASP A 288 -5.56 -44.27 -33.08
CA ASP A 288 -4.26 -43.77 -32.62
C ASP A 288 -4.39 -42.76 -31.47
N HIS A 289 -5.62 -42.40 -31.08
CA HIS A 289 -5.86 -41.48 -29.97
C HIS A 289 -7.01 -41.98 -29.09
N ALA A 290 -6.66 -42.49 -27.90
CA ALA A 290 -7.58 -43.00 -26.89
C ALA A 290 -7.76 -42.03 -25.71
N ARG A 291 -8.87 -42.16 -25.01
CA ARG A 291 -9.23 -41.42 -23.80
C ARG A 291 -9.67 -42.37 -22.69
N ILE A 292 -9.18 -42.14 -21.49
CA ILE A 292 -9.75 -42.68 -20.26
C ILE A 292 -10.51 -41.55 -19.59
N ALA A 293 -11.84 -41.66 -19.54
CA ALA A 293 -12.72 -40.70 -18.90
C ALA A 293 -12.91 -41.08 -17.42
N VAL A 294 -12.45 -40.23 -16.51
CA VAL A 294 -12.44 -40.51 -15.06
C VAL A 294 -13.38 -39.54 -14.35
N ARG A 295 -14.33 -40.08 -13.60
CA ARG A 295 -15.26 -39.33 -12.73
C ARG A 295 -14.68 -39.21 -11.34
N ILE A 296 -14.66 -37.98 -10.84
CA ILE A 296 -14.03 -37.62 -9.58
C ILE A 296 -15.06 -36.97 -8.65
N SER A 297 -15.18 -37.50 -7.44
CA SER A 297 -15.91 -36.90 -6.31
C SER A 297 -14.94 -36.29 -5.30
N ALA A 298 -14.10 -35.38 -5.79
CA ALA A 298 -13.14 -34.63 -4.98
C ALA A 298 -13.58 -33.15 -4.99
N PRO A 299 -14.25 -32.65 -3.94
CA PRO A 299 -14.87 -31.33 -3.95
C PRO A 299 -13.86 -30.17 -3.80
N GLY A 300 -12.60 -30.45 -3.49
CA GLY A 300 -11.56 -29.45 -3.19
C GLY A 300 -10.42 -29.42 -4.20
N THR A 301 -9.91 -28.23 -4.49
CA THR A 301 -8.77 -28.01 -5.42
C THR A 301 -7.52 -28.77 -4.96
N GLN A 302 -7.28 -28.92 -3.66
CA GLN A 302 -6.13 -29.68 -3.16
C GLN A 302 -6.22 -31.17 -3.48
N GLU A 303 -7.39 -31.79 -3.29
CA GLU A 303 -7.57 -33.22 -3.58
C GLU A 303 -7.51 -33.49 -5.08
N GLN A 304 -8.11 -32.61 -5.88
CA GLN A 304 -8.00 -32.65 -7.34
C GLN A 304 -6.52 -32.56 -7.79
N THR A 305 -5.76 -31.63 -7.21
CA THR A 305 -4.32 -31.49 -7.49
C THR A 305 -3.52 -32.73 -7.04
N ARG A 306 -3.89 -33.37 -5.92
CA ARG A 306 -3.30 -34.62 -5.44
C ARG A 306 -3.50 -35.74 -6.46
N ILE A 307 -4.74 -35.95 -6.92
CA ILE A 307 -5.08 -36.97 -7.91
C ILE A 307 -4.30 -36.75 -9.20
N ILE A 308 -4.32 -35.52 -9.75
CA ILE A 308 -3.57 -35.18 -10.98
C ILE A 308 -2.07 -35.46 -10.82
N ARG A 309 -1.48 -35.13 -9.66
CA ARG A 309 -0.07 -35.41 -9.39
C ARG A 309 0.19 -36.93 -9.35
N GLN A 310 -0.60 -37.69 -8.62
CA GLN A 310 -0.44 -39.15 -8.51
C GLN A 310 -0.57 -39.84 -9.87
N VAL A 311 -1.54 -39.44 -10.68
CA VAL A 311 -1.71 -39.95 -12.06
C VAL A 311 -0.50 -39.60 -12.93
N ASN A 312 -0.04 -38.36 -12.91
CA ASN A 312 1.13 -37.95 -13.70
C ASN A 312 2.43 -38.63 -13.25
N ASP A 313 2.60 -38.88 -11.95
CA ASP A 313 3.78 -39.57 -11.42
C ASP A 313 3.75 -41.05 -11.83
N TYR A 314 2.59 -41.71 -11.77
CA TYR A 314 2.42 -43.08 -12.25
C TYR A 314 2.67 -43.20 -13.76
N ILE A 315 2.14 -42.27 -14.56
CA ILE A 315 2.37 -42.26 -16.02
C ILE A 315 3.87 -42.17 -16.34
N LYS A 316 4.63 -41.33 -15.62
CA LYS A 316 6.09 -41.20 -15.83
C LYS A 316 6.89 -42.46 -15.49
N GLU A 317 6.42 -43.25 -14.53
CA GLU A 317 7.06 -44.52 -14.13
C GLU A 317 6.68 -45.68 -15.07
N LEU A 318 5.55 -45.57 -15.76
CA LEU A 318 5.05 -46.58 -16.68
C LEU A 318 5.90 -46.62 -17.96
N ASN A 319 6.26 -47.82 -18.40
CA ASN A 319 6.95 -47.99 -19.68
C ASN A 319 5.95 -47.94 -20.83
N HIS A 320 5.90 -46.81 -21.54
CA HIS A 320 4.97 -46.56 -22.66
C HIS A 320 5.72 -46.03 -23.91
N PRO A 321 6.66 -46.81 -24.49
CA PRO A 321 7.38 -46.36 -25.67
C PRO A 321 6.39 -46.05 -26.80
N ASP A 322 6.59 -44.92 -27.47
CA ASP A 322 5.81 -44.46 -28.63
C ASP A 322 4.34 -44.04 -28.36
N ILE A 323 3.95 -43.86 -27.09
CA ILE A 323 2.65 -43.28 -26.70
C ILE A 323 2.88 -42.04 -25.82
N ASP A 324 2.31 -40.90 -26.22
CA ASP A 324 2.22 -39.67 -25.43
C ASP A 324 0.97 -39.73 -24.53
N ILE A 325 1.18 -39.81 -23.22
CA ILE A 325 0.11 -39.92 -22.23
C ILE A 325 0.06 -38.64 -21.40
N GLN A 326 -1.10 -37.98 -21.36
CA GLN A 326 -1.29 -36.72 -20.64
C GLN A 326 -2.62 -36.69 -19.89
N ALA A 327 -2.56 -36.33 -18.61
CA ALA A 327 -3.74 -35.95 -17.84
C ALA A 327 -4.24 -34.55 -18.29
N THR A 328 -5.50 -34.48 -18.68
CA THR A 328 -6.18 -33.30 -19.23
C THR A 328 -7.63 -33.23 -18.71
N GLY A 329 -8.49 -32.45 -19.36
CA GLY A 329 -9.87 -32.26 -18.99
C GLY A 329 -10.09 -31.03 -18.10
N ARG A 330 -11.34 -30.85 -17.68
CA ARG A 330 -11.79 -29.63 -16.99
C ARG A 330 -11.06 -29.42 -15.67
N ILE A 331 -10.78 -30.49 -14.94
CA ILE A 331 -10.15 -30.43 -13.62
C ILE A 331 -8.69 -29.97 -13.68
N VAL A 332 -7.94 -30.35 -14.72
CA VAL A 332 -6.55 -29.92 -14.92
C VAL A 332 -6.51 -28.43 -15.24
N GLN A 333 -7.43 -27.96 -16.09
CA GLN A 333 -7.56 -26.54 -16.41
C GLN A 333 -7.99 -25.72 -15.17
N HIS A 334 -9.03 -26.17 -14.46
CA HIS A 334 -9.53 -25.49 -13.26
C HIS A 334 -8.47 -25.37 -12.17
N THR A 335 -7.80 -26.47 -11.82
CA THR A 335 -6.75 -26.45 -10.79
C THR A 335 -5.56 -25.59 -11.21
N GLY A 336 -5.16 -25.62 -12.49
CA GLY A 336 -4.13 -24.74 -13.05
C GLY A 336 -4.49 -23.24 -12.97
N ILE A 337 -5.74 -22.89 -13.31
CA ILE A 337 -6.26 -21.53 -13.18
C ILE A 337 -6.27 -21.09 -11.71
N ILE A 338 -6.78 -21.92 -10.81
CA ILE A 338 -6.87 -21.61 -9.37
C ILE A 338 -5.49 -21.42 -8.76
N ASN A 339 -4.53 -22.31 -9.04
CA ASN A 339 -3.17 -22.19 -8.52
C ASN A 339 -2.46 -20.92 -9.03
N THR A 340 -2.61 -20.62 -10.33
CA THR A 340 -2.05 -19.40 -10.92
C THR A 340 -2.69 -18.14 -10.32
N MET A 341 -4.00 -18.18 -10.10
CA MET A 341 -4.77 -17.12 -9.47
C MET A 341 -4.28 -16.86 -8.03
N VAL A 342 -4.11 -17.91 -7.23
CA VAL A 342 -3.63 -17.81 -5.84
C VAL A 342 -2.24 -17.19 -5.78
N ASN A 343 -1.30 -17.69 -6.59
CA ASN A 343 0.05 -17.14 -6.66
C ASN A 343 0.06 -15.67 -7.10
N SER A 344 -0.74 -15.34 -8.12
CA SER A 344 -0.93 -13.95 -8.55
C SER A 344 -1.51 -13.08 -7.43
N GLN A 345 -2.39 -13.64 -6.60
CA GLN A 345 -3.04 -12.90 -5.53
C GLN A 345 -2.08 -12.60 -4.38
N VAL A 346 -1.27 -13.58 -3.97
CA VAL A 346 -0.19 -13.38 -2.98
C VAL A 346 0.80 -12.30 -3.45
N TYR A 347 1.23 -12.37 -4.72
CA TYR A 347 2.10 -11.33 -5.30
C TYR A 347 1.45 -9.95 -5.28
N SER A 348 0.17 -9.85 -5.69
CA SER A 348 -0.54 -8.58 -5.71
C SER A 348 -0.77 -7.99 -4.31
N LEU A 349 -1.02 -8.82 -3.30
CA LEU A 349 -1.14 -8.41 -1.90
C LEU A 349 0.20 -7.88 -1.37
N ALA A 350 1.30 -8.58 -1.65
CA ALA A 350 2.64 -8.14 -1.25
C ALA A 350 3.02 -6.81 -1.92
N LEU A 351 2.72 -6.65 -3.22
CA LEU A 351 2.95 -5.42 -3.95
C LEU A 351 2.10 -4.26 -3.41
N ALA A 352 0.81 -4.50 -3.13
CA ALA A 352 -0.09 -3.53 -2.52
C ALA A 352 0.45 -3.05 -1.17
N ALA A 353 0.87 -3.98 -0.32
CA ALA A 353 1.45 -3.65 0.99
C ALA A 353 2.75 -2.86 0.87
N ALA A 354 3.62 -3.19 -0.09
CA ALA A 354 4.83 -2.43 -0.35
C ALA A 354 4.51 -1.00 -0.81
N ILE A 355 3.56 -0.82 -1.73
CA ILE A 355 3.16 0.49 -2.23
C ILE A 355 2.57 1.36 -1.12
N ILE A 356 1.62 0.81 -0.35
CA ILE A 356 1.03 1.50 0.81
C ILE A 356 2.12 1.84 1.82
N GLY A 357 3.07 0.94 2.04
CA GLY A 357 4.18 1.16 2.95
C GLY A 357 5.08 2.32 2.53
N VAL A 358 5.42 2.40 1.23
CA VAL A 358 6.18 3.51 0.66
C VAL A 358 5.42 4.82 0.83
N ILE A 359 4.11 4.85 0.55
CA ILE A 359 3.31 6.06 0.72
C ILE A 359 3.28 6.49 2.18
N MET A 360 3.13 5.55 3.12
CA MET A 360 3.14 5.86 4.56
C MET A 360 4.46 6.47 5.02
N LEU A 361 5.60 5.96 4.53
CA LEU A 361 6.91 6.54 4.79
C LEU A 361 7.02 7.97 4.25
N LEU A 362 6.49 8.24 3.06
CA LEU A 362 6.46 9.58 2.45
C LEU A 362 5.54 10.54 3.21
N VAL A 363 4.34 10.10 3.60
CA VAL A 363 3.33 10.90 4.29
C VAL A 363 3.80 11.31 5.68
N LEU A 364 4.36 10.38 6.45
CA LEU A 364 4.76 10.63 7.83
C LEU A 364 6.09 11.41 7.94
N ARG A 365 6.83 11.59 6.83
CA ARG A 365 8.08 12.37 6.73
C ARG A 365 9.13 12.01 7.79
N SER A 366 9.07 10.80 8.31
CA SER A 366 9.91 10.28 9.39
C SER A 366 9.98 8.77 9.26
N LEU A 367 11.16 8.23 8.89
CA LEU A 367 11.34 6.79 8.71
C LEU A 367 11.01 5.99 9.99
N PRO A 368 11.42 6.40 11.21
CA PRO A 368 11.10 5.64 12.42
C PRO A 368 9.59 5.60 12.72
N ILE A 369 8.87 6.71 12.49
CA ILE A 369 7.42 6.79 12.70
C ILE A 369 6.68 6.05 11.58
N GLY A 370 7.19 6.14 10.35
CA GLY A 370 6.66 5.42 9.20
C GLY A 370 6.78 3.90 9.33
N PHE A 371 7.95 3.36 9.72
CA PHE A 371 8.07 1.92 9.99
C PHE A 371 7.24 1.49 11.20
N LEU A 372 7.14 2.33 12.23
CA LEU A 372 6.25 2.06 13.38
C LEU A 372 4.78 1.94 12.94
N SER A 373 4.35 2.71 11.94
CA SER A 373 2.98 2.67 11.42
C SER A 373 2.61 1.32 10.79
N PHE A 374 3.57 0.51 10.34
CA PHE A 374 3.26 -0.80 9.76
C PHE A 374 2.75 -1.79 10.81
N ILE A 375 3.15 -1.63 12.06
CA ILE A 375 2.80 -2.58 13.13
C ILE A 375 1.28 -2.60 13.40
N PRO A 376 0.62 -1.46 13.73
CA PRO A 376 -0.83 -1.45 13.93
C PRO A 376 -1.62 -1.78 12.66
N ASN A 377 -1.04 -1.56 11.46
CA ASN A 377 -1.69 -1.86 10.18
C ASN A 377 -1.61 -3.34 9.77
N ILE A 378 -0.50 -4.01 10.04
CA ILE A 378 -0.32 -5.45 9.76
C ILE A 378 -1.05 -6.30 10.81
N PHE A 379 -1.15 -5.80 12.05
CA PHE A 379 -1.83 -6.48 13.15
C PHE A 379 -3.24 -7.01 12.80
N PRO A 380 -4.21 -6.20 12.34
CA PRO A 380 -5.55 -6.68 12.00
C PRO A 380 -5.55 -7.70 10.85
N ILE A 381 -4.60 -7.61 9.91
CA ILE A 381 -4.47 -8.54 8.78
C ILE A 381 -4.00 -9.91 9.27
N LEU A 382 -2.99 -9.95 10.14
CA LEU A 382 -2.52 -11.19 10.76
C LEU A 382 -3.62 -11.81 11.64
N MET A 383 -4.33 -10.99 12.41
CA MET A 383 -5.48 -11.45 13.20
C MET A 383 -6.57 -12.03 12.31
N ASN A 384 -6.86 -11.41 11.17
CA ASN A 384 -7.83 -11.92 10.20
C ASN A 384 -7.43 -13.31 9.66
N PHE A 385 -6.19 -13.47 9.21
CA PHE A 385 -5.71 -14.78 8.75
C PHE A 385 -5.69 -15.82 9.89
N GLY A 386 -5.35 -15.41 11.11
CA GLY A 386 -5.46 -16.26 12.30
C GLY A 386 -6.90 -16.71 12.58
N ILE A 387 -7.87 -15.80 12.51
CA ILE A 387 -9.30 -16.09 12.66
C ILE A 387 -9.77 -17.02 11.55
N MET A 388 -9.37 -16.78 10.31
CA MET A 388 -9.69 -17.66 9.18
C MET A 388 -9.16 -19.08 9.41
N GLY A 389 -7.90 -19.22 9.82
CA GLY A 389 -7.29 -20.51 10.13
C GLY A 389 -7.94 -21.23 11.31
N ALA A 390 -8.32 -20.50 12.36
CA ALA A 390 -9.00 -21.05 13.53
C ALA A 390 -10.45 -21.47 13.24
N ALA A 391 -11.16 -20.69 12.42
CA ALA A 391 -12.55 -20.97 12.03
C ALA A 391 -12.67 -21.93 10.84
N GLY A 392 -11.55 -22.34 10.24
CA GLY A 392 -11.54 -23.20 9.04
C GLY A 392 -12.08 -22.51 7.79
N ILE A 393 -12.02 -21.17 7.73
CA ILE A 393 -12.44 -20.40 6.56
C ILE A 393 -11.33 -20.47 5.51
N PRO A 394 -11.61 -20.99 4.30
CA PRO A 394 -10.58 -21.15 3.27
C PRO A 394 -10.15 -19.80 2.68
N LEU A 395 -8.91 -19.75 2.22
CA LEU A 395 -8.43 -18.69 1.35
C LEU A 395 -8.92 -18.96 -0.08
N ASN A 396 -9.80 -18.10 -0.57
CA ASN A 396 -10.40 -18.15 -1.90
C ASN A 396 -10.32 -16.77 -2.56
N THR A 397 -10.77 -16.66 -3.80
CA THR A 397 -10.74 -15.41 -4.57
C THR A 397 -11.38 -14.23 -3.83
N GLY A 398 -12.48 -14.46 -3.12
CA GLY A 398 -13.21 -13.44 -2.37
C GLY A 398 -12.52 -13.09 -1.04
N THR A 399 -12.14 -14.08 -0.25
CA THR A 399 -11.52 -13.86 1.08
C THR A 399 -10.15 -13.22 0.98
N ALA A 400 -9.41 -13.45 -0.10
CA ALA A 400 -8.11 -12.83 -0.31
C ALA A 400 -8.18 -11.33 -0.69
N LEU A 401 -9.32 -10.81 -1.17
CA LEU A 401 -9.52 -9.36 -1.37
C LEU A 401 -9.66 -8.61 -0.06
N ILE A 402 -10.20 -9.27 0.96
CA ILE A 402 -10.47 -8.68 2.29
C ILE A 402 -9.19 -8.08 2.86
N SER A 403 -8.07 -8.81 2.79
CA SER A 403 -6.79 -8.36 3.37
C SER A 403 -6.22 -7.11 2.68
N VAL A 404 -6.38 -6.97 1.36
CA VAL A 404 -5.90 -5.77 0.64
C VAL A 404 -6.80 -4.58 0.91
N VAL A 405 -8.12 -4.80 0.88
CA VAL A 405 -9.10 -3.76 1.21
C VAL A 405 -8.88 -3.27 2.63
N ALA A 406 -8.76 -4.19 3.58
CA ALA A 406 -8.44 -3.93 4.98
C ALA A 406 -7.19 -3.07 5.15
N LEU A 407 -6.10 -3.41 4.45
CA LEU A 407 -4.87 -2.63 4.52
C LEU A 407 -5.05 -1.19 4.03
N GLY A 408 -5.85 -0.99 2.98
CA GLY A 408 -6.18 0.35 2.47
C GLY A 408 -7.02 1.19 3.44
N ILE A 409 -7.83 0.55 4.29
CA ILE A 409 -8.72 1.22 5.25
C ILE A 409 -8.05 1.44 6.61
N ALA A 410 -7.33 0.44 7.14
CA ALA A 410 -6.72 0.48 8.47
C ALA A 410 -5.66 1.59 8.61
N VAL A 411 -5.04 1.98 7.49
CA VAL A 411 -4.00 3.01 7.45
C VAL A 411 -4.51 4.40 7.86
N ASP A 412 -5.80 4.66 7.68
CA ASP A 412 -6.44 5.95 7.94
C ASP A 412 -6.27 6.41 9.41
N ASP A 413 -6.77 5.59 10.33
CA ASP A 413 -6.76 5.90 11.77
C ASP A 413 -5.33 6.04 12.31
N THR A 414 -4.39 5.20 11.85
CA THR A 414 -2.97 5.29 12.19
C THR A 414 -2.34 6.62 11.74
N ILE A 415 -2.66 7.12 10.54
CA ILE A 415 -2.15 8.43 10.05
C ILE A 415 -2.63 9.54 10.98
N HIS A 416 -3.93 9.56 11.30
CA HIS A 416 -4.51 10.57 12.18
C HIS A 416 -3.90 10.55 13.58
N PHE A 417 -3.66 9.35 14.14
CA PHE A 417 -3.04 9.17 15.45
C PHE A 417 -1.58 9.65 15.45
N LEU A 418 -0.76 9.16 14.52
CA LEU A 418 0.67 9.45 14.46
C LEU A 418 0.97 10.91 14.13
N ASN A 419 0.17 11.53 13.25
CA ASN A 419 0.32 12.95 12.94
C ASN A 419 0.00 13.84 14.15
N ALA A 420 -1.05 13.51 14.92
CA ALA A 420 -1.37 14.22 16.16
C ALA A 420 -0.31 14.01 17.25
N TYR A 421 0.22 12.79 17.36
CA TYR A 421 1.32 12.44 18.27
C TYR A 421 2.58 13.22 17.94
N ASP A 422 3.01 13.24 16.67
CA ASP A 422 4.18 13.98 16.20
C ASP A 422 4.04 15.48 16.48
N HIS A 423 2.86 16.05 16.22
CA HIS A 423 2.57 17.44 16.53
C HIS A 423 2.72 17.76 18.03
N LYS A 424 2.23 16.89 18.92
CA LYS A 424 2.37 17.06 20.37
C LYS A 424 3.80 16.88 20.87
N ARG A 425 4.54 15.92 20.31
CA ARG A 425 5.96 15.70 20.62
C ARG A 425 6.82 16.89 20.21
N LYS A 426 6.51 17.54 19.09
CA LYS A 426 7.15 18.79 18.66
C LYS A 426 6.88 19.99 19.57
N SER A 427 5.81 19.93 20.37
CA SER A 427 5.50 20.91 21.41
C SER A 427 6.09 20.55 22.79
N ASN A 428 7.15 19.72 22.83
CA ASN A 428 7.87 19.29 24.03
C ASN A 428 7.07 18.47 25.07
N ALA A 429 5.89 17.94 24.73
CA ALA A 429 5.15 17.04 25.62
C ALA A 429 5.92 15.71 25.81
N SER A 430 5.89 15.11 27.00
CA SER A 430 6.46 13.77 27.24
C SER A 430 5.77 12.71 26.36
N ILE A 431 6.38 11.53 26.18
CA ILE A 431 5.74 10.47 25.36
C ILE A 431 4.38 10.10 25.96
N SER A 432 4.32 10.02 27.30
CA SER A 432 3.09 9.76 28.06
C SER A 432 2.03 10.85 27.82
N GLU A 433 2.39 12.12 27.97
CA GLU A 433 1.46 13.25 27.77
C GLU A 433 0.97 13.35 26.32
N ALA A 434 1.85 13.09 25.35
CA ALA A 434 1.49 13.08 23.95
C ALA A 434 0.48 11.97 23.65
N VAL A 435 0.72 10.75 24.14
CA VAL A 435 -0.20 9.60 23.97
C VAL A 435 -1.56 9.88 24.64
N GLU A 436 -1.57 10.37 25.88
CA GLU A 436 -2.80 10.71 26.60
C GLU A 436 -3.62 11.78 25.84
N SER A 437 -2.94 12.84 25.39
CA SER A 437 -3.60 13.91 24.65
C SER A 437 -4.18 13.42 23.32
N VAL A 438 -3.49 12.53 22.61
CA VAL A 438 -3.98 11.98 21.34
C VAL A 438 -5.16 11.03 21.57
N ILE A 439 -5.10 10.13 22.57
CA ILE A 439 -6.24 9.25 22.90
C ILE A 439 -7.48 10.07 23.27
N ALA A 440 -7.33 11.14 24.05
CA ALA A 440 -8.45 12.00 24.45
C ALA A 440 -9.07 12.80 23.29
N THR A 441 -8.24 13.25 22.34
CA THR A 441 -8.69 14.14 21.25
C THR A 441 -9.06 13.43 19.96
N LYS A 442 -8.36 12.33 19.62
CA LYS A 442 -8.56 11.56 18.37
C LYS A 442 -9.23 10.20 18.60
N GLY A 443 -9.08 9.61 19.78
CA GLY A 443 -9.71 8.33 20.14
C GLY A 443 -11.23 8.25 19.91
N PRO A 444 -12.04 9.31 20.13
CA PRO A 444 -13.48 9.23 19.86
C PRO A 444 -13.80 9.07 18.38
N ALA A 445 -13.04 9.74 17.51
CA ALA A 445 -13.24 9.63 16.07
C ALA A 445 -12.89 8.21 15.61
N ILE A 446 -11.75 7.68 16.03
CA ILE A 446 -11.28 6.30 15.74
C ILE A 446 -12.29 5.26 16.22
N LEU A 447 -12.81 5.40 17.44
CA LEU A 447 -13.78 4.46 18.02
C LEU A 447 -15.12 4.49 17.27
N ILE A 448 -15.61 5.68 16.94
CA ILE A 448 -16.90 5.85 16.26
C ILE A 448 -16.79 5.40 14.79
N SER A 449 -15.73 5.78 14.07
CA SER A 449 -15.49 5.35 12.68
C SER A 449 -15.40 3.83 12.61
N SER A 450 -14.58 3.21 13.47
CA SER A 450 -14.42 1.75 13.53
C SER A 450 -15.73 1.03 13.82
N LEU A 451 -16.57 1.54 14.75
CA LEU A 451 -17.87 0.94 15.05
C LEU A 451 -18.87 1.09 13.89
N ILE A 452 -18.88 2.26 13.22
CA ILE A 452 -19.71 2.52 12.05
C ILE A 452 -19.31 1.58 10.91
N LEU A 453 -18.01 1.49 10.60
CA LEU A 453 -17.50 0.61 9.55
C LEU A 453 -17.79 -0.86 9.87
N SER A 454 -17.52 -1.29 11.11
CA SER A 454 -17.83 -2.66 11.55
C SER A 454 -19.31 -2.99 11.39
N THR A 455 -20.20 -2.06 11.77
CA THR A 455 -21.64 -2.23 11.59
C THR A 455 -22.03 -2.23 10.11
N GLY A 456 -21.47 -1.32 9.31
CA GLY A 456 -21.74 -1.19 7.89
C GLY A 456 -21.35 -2.43 7.09
N PHE A 457 -20.17 -2.99 7.34
CA PHE A 457 -19.76 -4.29 6.78
C PHE A 457 -20.55 -5.44 7.41
N GLY A 458 -20.91 -5.35 8.69
CA GLY A 458 -21.74 -6.34 9.38
C GLY A 458 -23.12 -6.55 8.77
N VAL A 459 -23.75 -5.50 8.22
CA VAL A 459 -25.05 -5.62 7.52
C VAL A 459 -24.97 -6.60 6.33
N VAL A 460 -23.82 -6.69 5.67
CA VAL A 460 -23.59 -7.56 4.51
C VAL A 460 -23.71 -9.05 4.88
N VAL A 461 -23.54 -9.41 6.15
CA VAL A 461 -23.71 -10.79 6.67
C VAL A 461 -25.13 -11.31 6.47
N LEU A 462 -26.12 -10.43 6.34
CA LEU A 462 -27.52 -10.80 6.07
C LEU A 462 -27.74 -11.31 4.64
N GLY A 463 -26.72 -11.27 3.79
CA GLY A 463 -26.77 -11.75 2.41
C GLY A 463 -27.04 -13.26 2.27
N SER A 464 -27.29 -13.68 1.03
CA SER A 464 -27.47 -15.08 0.64
C SER A 464 -26.21 -15.73 0.07
N PHE A 465 -25.27 -14.92 -0.43
CA PHE A 465 -24.04 -15.37 -1.10
C PHE A 465 -22.86 -15.38 -0.13
N ILE A 466 -22.28 -16.56 0.11
CA ILE A 466 -21.30 -16.80 1.19
C ILE A 466 -20.04 -15.92 1.08
N PRO A 467 -19.43 -15.69 -0.10
CA PRO A 467 -18.25 -14.82 -0.22
C PRO A 467 -18.52 -13.39 0.23
N ILE A 468 -19.72 -12.88 -0.04
CA ILE A 468 -20.16 -11.53 0.38
C ILE A 468 -20.37 -11.50 1.91
N ILE A 469 -20.97 -12.55 2.49
CA ILE A 469 -21.13 -12.71 3.94
C ILE A 469 -19.77 -12.75 4.65
N GLN A 470 -18.85 -13.58 4.15
CA GLN A 470 -17.48 -13.70 4.67
C GLN A 470 -16.74 -12.37 4.55
N PHE A 471 -16.86 -11.68 3.43
CA PHE A 471 -16.32 -10.34 3.25
C PHE A 471 -16.82 -9.37 4.33
N GLY A 472 -18.14 -9.31 4.56
CA GLY A 472 -18.73 -8.46 5.57
C GLY A 472 -18.26 -8.79 7.00
N ALA A 473 -18.33 -10.07 7.38
CA ALA A 473 -17.96 -10.53 8.71
C ALA A 473 -16.47 -10.31 9.01
N LEU A 474 -15.58 -10.71 8.10
CA LEU A 474 -14.15 -10.59 8.30
C LEU A 474 -13.70 -9.13 8.22
N THR A 475 -14.24 -8.31 7.31
CA THR A 475 -13.93 -6.88 7.28
C THR A 475 -14.38 -6.19 8.57
N ALA A 476 -15.56 -6.54 9.11
CA ALA A 476 -16.00 -6.02 10.41
C ALA A 476 -15.03 -6.41 11.54
N CYS A 477 -14.56 -7.66 11.59
CA CYS A 477 -13.54 -8.09 12.55
C CYS A 477 -12.22 -7.32 12.37
N ILE A 478 -11.81 -7.05 11.13
CA ILE A 478 -10.62 -6.24 10.83
C ILE A 478 -10.79 -4.84 11.38
N MET A 479 -11.93 -4.18 11.17
CA MET A 479 -12.15 -2.82 11.69
C MET A 479 -12.07 -2.77 13.22
N LEU A 480 -12.64 -3.77 13.92
CA LEU A 480 -12.53 -3.88 15.38
C LEU A 480 -11.09 -4.16 15.84
N THR A 481 -10.35 -5.02 15.14
CA THR A 481 -8.96 -5.34 15.49
C THR A 481 -8.00 -4.21 15.13
N ALA A 482 -8.29 -3.42 14.09
CA ALA A 482 -7.55 -2.21 13.72
C ALA A 482 -7.70 -1.14 14.81
N MET A 483 -8.93 -0.92 15.30
CA MET A 483 -9.20 -0.04 16.44
C MET A 483 -8.38 -0.44 17.69
N ILE A 484 -8.29 -1.75 17.97
CA ILE A 484 -7.44 -2.28 19.06
C ILE A 484 -5.96 -2.01 18.77
N GLY A 485 -5.54 -2.19 17.51
CA GLY A 485 -4.21 -1.85 17.01
C GLY A 485 -3.83 -0.39 17.29
N ASP A 486 -4.71 0.55 16.97
CA ASP A 486 -4.43 1.98 17.09
C ASP A 486 -4.60 2.52 18.52
N LEU A 487 -5.57 2.03 19.29
CA LEU A 487 -5.84 2.55 20.64
C LEU A 487 -5.08 1.83 21.76
N ILE A 488 -4.57 0.62 21.52
CA ILE A 488 -3.87 -0.19 22.54
C ILE A 488 -2.45 -0.52 22.10
N LEU A 489 -2.28 -1.19 20.96
CA LEU A 489 -0.97 -1.69 20.53
C LEU A 489 0.00 -0.55 20.21
N LEU A 490 -0.41 0.39 19.36
CA LEU A 490 0.42 1.51 18.93
C LEU A 490 0.89 2.39 20.12
N PRO A 491 0.00 2.86 21.01
CA PRO A 491 0.39 3.55 22.25
C PRO A 491 1.34 2.74 23.12
N SER A 492 1.10 1.43 23.28
CA SER A 492 1.93 0.57 24.11
C SER A 492 3.36 0.46 23.58
N ILE A 493 3.53 0.39 22.25
CA ILE A 493 4.84 0.37 21.60
C ILE A 493 5.53 1.74 21.73
N LEU A 494 4.78 2.83 21.56
CA LEU A 494 5.31 4.19 21.76
C LEU A 494 5.85 4.38 23.19
N LEU A 495 5.16 3.86 24.20
CA LEU A 495 5.57 3.92 25.61
C LEU A 495 6.74 2.98 25.96
N LEU A 496 7.00 1.94 25.15
CA LEU A 496 8.20 1.09 25.31
C LEU A 496 9.49 1.80 24.93
N LYS A 497 9.41 2.85 24.09
CA LYS A 497 10.57 3.67 23.72
C LYS A 497 11.09 4.37 24.97
N LYS A 498 12.36 4.17 25.31
CA LYS A 498 13.02 4.92 26.39
C LYS A 498 12.86 6.42 26.10
N GLU A 499 12.41 7.16 27.11
CA GLU A 499 12.52 8.60 27.10
C GLU A 499 14.00 8.96 26.87
N HIS A 500 14.30 9.55 25.72
CA HIS A 500 15.39 10.50 25.72
C HIS A 500 14.89 11.66 26.59
N PRO A 501 15.56 11.98 27.70
CA PRO A 501 15.13 13.07 28.54
C PRO A 501 14.96 14.29 27.63
N ALA A 502 13.78 14.90 27.70
CA ALA A 502 13.65 16.28 27.25
C ALA A 502 14.85 17.02 27.84
N GLY A 503 15.69 17.62 26.99
CA GLY A 503 16.74 18.51 27.46
C GLY A 503 16.08 19.42 28.49
N LYS A 504 16.60 19.37 29.73
CA LYS A 504 16.03 20.09 30.88
C LYS A 504 15.58 21.45 30.41
N ALA A 505 14.32 21.79 30.66
CA ALA A 505 13.95 23.19 30.72
C ALA A 505 15.00 23.88 31.60
N PHE A 506 15.69 24.87 31.05
CA PHE A 506 16.42 25.83 31.84
C PHE A 506 15.38 26.49 32.75
N THR A 507 15.22 25.97 33.96
CA THR A 507 14.77 26.77 35.08
C THR A 507 15.90 27.74 35.35
N GLU A 508 15.73 29.00 34.97
CA GLU A 508 16.59 30.09 35.41
C GLU A 508 16.65 30.04 36.95
N PRO A 509 17.84 29.97 37.57
CA PRO A 509 18.00 30.33 38.96
C PRO A 509 17.83 31.85 39.06
N GLN A 510 16.87 32.29 39.87
CA GLN A 510 16.56 33.70 40.11
C GLN A 510 17.68 34.51 40.83
N ASP A 511 18.86 33.94 41.07
CA ASP A 511 19.91 34.55 41.89
C ASP A 511 21.29 34.66 41.22
N MET A 512 21.39 34.60 39.89
CA MET A 512 22.67 34.81 39.18
C MET A 512 22.65 35.86 38.07
N GLN A 513 21.66 36.75 38.06
CA GLN A 513 21.63 37.90 37.14
C GLN A 513 22.55 39.07 37.53
N THR A 514 23.26 39.00 38.66
CA THR A 514 23.96 40.19 39.19
C THR A 514 25.48 40.07 39.34
N ALA A 515 26.10 38.94 39.00
CA ALA A 515 27.55 38.76 39.20
C ALA A 515 28.37 38.52 37.92
N ALA A 516 27.76 38.03 36.82
CA ALA A 516 28.51 37.70 35.59
C ALA A 516 28.46 38.78 34.49
N GLN A 517 27.70 39.86 34.70
CA GLN A 517 27.53 40.94 33.72
C GLN A 517 28.68 41.97 33.75
N ASN A 518 29.36 42.14 34.89
CA ASN A 518 30.28 43.27 35.09
C ASN A 518 31.74 43.00 34.74
N GLU A 519 32.14 41.75 34.43
CA GLU A 519 33.52 41.44 33.99
C GLU A 519 33.66 41.24 32.47
N VAL A 520 32.57 40.95 31.75
CA VAL A 520 32.60 40.72 30.29
C VAL A 520 32.49 42.03 29.48
N ASP A 521 31.81 43.04 30.04
CA ASP A 521 31.57 44.33 29.36
C ASP A 521 32.80 45.23 29.24
N ALA A 522 33.88 44.96 29.99
CA ALA A 522 35.12 45.75 29.95
C ALA A 522 36.11 45.27 28.88
N GLN A 523 36.11 43.98 28.52
CA GLN A 523 37.04 43.44 27.51
C GLN A 523 36.45 43.38 26.09
N ALA A 524 35.13 43.36 25.94
CA ALA A 524 34.46 43.37 24.62
C ALA A 524 34.55 44.74 23.91
N LYS A 525 34.76 45.83 24.65
CA LYS A 525 34.77 47.20 24.10
C LYS A 525 36.06 47.57 23.34
N ILE A 526 37.14 46.81 23.50
CA ILE A 526 38.45 47.09 22.85
C ILE A 526 38.67 46.25 21.59
N ALA A 527 37.84 45.23 21.33
CA ALA A 527 37.92 44.38 20.14
C ALA A 527 36.90 44.71 19.03
N MET A 528 35.96 45.63 19.25
CA MET A 528 34.88 45.98 18.32
C MET A 528 35.11 47.26 17.50
N GLU A 529 36.35 47.55 17.07
CA GLU A 529 36.61 48.71 16.19
C GLU A 529 37.50 48.42 14.97
N LYS A 530 37.72 47.16 14.60
CA LYS A 530 38.40 46.83 13.34
C LYS A 530 37.75 45.64 12.64
N LEU A 531 37.34 45.89 11.39
CA LEU A 531 36.84 44.96 10.36
C LEU A 531 35.32 44.75 10.30
N GLU A 532 34.55 45.77 9.91
CA GLU A 532 33.30 45.55 9.18
C GLU A 532 33.56 45.72 7.67
N PRO A 533 33.39 44.68 6.82
CA PRO A 533 33.40 44.87 5.38
C PRO A 533 32.12 45.62 4.95
N SER A 534 32.24 46.52 3.98
CA SER A 534 31.13 47.31 3.45
C SER A 534 30.05 46.39 2.83
N PHE A 535 28.92 46.21 3.53
CA PHE A 535 27.76 45.48 3.01
C PHE A 535 27.12 46.25 1.84
N SER A 536 26.59 45.52 0.85
CA SER A 536 25.89 46.15 -0.28
C SER A 536 24.66 46.94 0.20
N PRO A 537 24.23 48.01 -0.51
CA PRO A 537 23.06 48.80 -0.13
C PRO A 537 21.78 47.96 0.04
N ILE A 538 21.63 46.90 -0.77
CA ILE A 538 20.50 45.95 -0.70
C ILE A 538 20.55 45.15 0.60
N ALA A 539 21.72 44.63 0.98
CA ALA A 539 21.88 43.90 2.24
C ALA A 539 21.56 44.77 3.46
N GLN A 540 21.95 46.06 3.45
CA GLN A 540 21.65 46.99 4.54
C GLN A 540 20.14 47.16 4.78
N SER A 541 19.33 47.15 3.71
CA SER A 541 17.86 47.27 3.84
C SER A 541 17.22 46.06 4.55
N PHE A 542 17.78 44.87 4.37
CA PHE A 542 17.31 43.65 5.04
C PHE A 542 17.84 43.53 6.47
N ILE A 543 19.06 44.00 6.74
CA ILE A 543 19.66 44.01 8.10
C ILE A 543 18.80 44.82 9.07
N SER A 544 18.22 45.95 8.65
CA SER A 544 17.29 46.70 9.51
C SER A 544 16.05 45.90 9.91
N GLY A 545 15.50 45.08 9.02
CA GLY A 545 14.35 44.21 9.32
C GLY A 545 14.71 43.08 10.30
N VAL A 546 15.91 42.52 10.16
CA VAL A 546 16.43 41.47 11.05
C VAL A 546 16.74 41.99 12.45
N LYS A 547 17.26 43.22 12.57
CA LYS A 547 17.49 43.89 13.87
C LYS A 547 16.20 44.07 14.68
N ALA A 548 15.04 44.22 14.04
CA ALA A 548 13.75 44.30 14.72
C ALA A 548 13.39 43.03 15.51
N TYR A 549 14.01 41.89 15.17
CA TYR A 549 13.87 40.62 15.89
C TYR A 549 15.01 40.35 16.90
N GLY A 550 15.83 41.36 17.22
CA GLY A 550 16.93 41.22 18.19
C GLY A 550 18.18 40.52 17.65
N LEU A 551 18.26 40.27 16.33
CA LEU A 551 19.37 39.60 15.68
C LEU A 551 20.37 40.63 15.13
N ASN A 552 21.37 40.98 15.94
CA ASN A 552 22.22 42.15 15.70
C ASN A 552 23.49 41.89 14.89
N ASN A 553 23.89 40.62 14.72
CA ASN A 553 25.12 40.24 14.03
C ASN A 553 24.98 38.88 13.31
N ARG A 554 25.92 38.58 12.40
CA ARG A 554 25.93 37.32 11.63
C ARG A 554 25.77 36.09 12.51
N LYS A 555 26.47 36.02 13.65
CA LYS A 555 26.44 34.86 14.56
C LYS A 555 25.05 34.66 15.18
N SER A 556 24.44 35.72 15.69
CA SER A 556 23.07 35.67 16.24
C SER A 556 22.06 35.25 15.17
N TYR A 557 22.19 35.79 13.95
CA TYR A 557 21.32 35.44 12.84
C TYR A 557 21.46 33.98 12.43
N THR A 558 22.68 33.50 12.20
CA THR A 558 22.92 32.11 11.75
C THR A 558 22.44 31.10 12.78
N THR A 559 22.64 31.37 14.08
CA THR A 559 22.19 30.48 15.15
C THR A 559 20.66 30.38 15.17
N GLU A 560 19.96 31.49 15.04
CA GLU A 560 18.49 31.51 15.11
C GLU A 560 17.87 30.99 13.81
N ALA A 561 18.30 31.51 12.65
CA ALA A 561 17.73 31.21 11.34
C ALA A 561 17.92 29.74 10.94
N PHE A 562 19.06 29.14 11.31
CA PHE A 562 19.39 27.75 10.99
C PHE A 562 19.25 26.81 12.20
N SER A 563 18.67 27.27 13.31
CA SER A 563 18.41 26.46 14.51
C SER A 563 17.67 25.15 14.20
N ARG A 564 16.77 25.18 13.22
CA ARG A 564 15.97 24.01 12.79
C ARG A 564 16.73 22.98 11.96
N ASN A 565 17.94 23.31 11.50
CA ASN A 565 18.83 22.34 10.86
C ASN A 565 19.56 21.48 11.90
N ILE A 566 19.68 21.99 13.14
CA ILE A 566 20.34 21.28 14.23
C ILE A 566 19.52 20.05 14.61
N GLY A 567 20.15 18.89 14.55
CA GLY A 567 19.52 17.57 14.69
C GLY A 567 19.51 16.77 13.38
N LEU A 568 19.53 17.44 12.23
CA LEU A 568 19.98 16.84 10.96
C LEU A 568 21.49 17.04 10.78
N LEU A 569 21.99 18.23 11.13
CA LEU A 569 23.40 18.57 11.23
C LEU A 569 23.76 18.82 12.70
N THR A 570 24.99 18.51 13.09
CA THR A 570 25.58 18.97 14.34
C THR A 570 25.88 20.49 14.27
N SER A 571 26.02 21.15 15.41
CA SER A 571 26.41 22.57 15.43
C SER A 571 27.75 22.83 14.74
N ALA A 572 28.69 21.87 14.83
CA ALA A 572 29.97 21.92 14.13
C ALA A 572 29.79 21.80 12.61
N GLU A 573 28.96 20.88 12.13
CA GLU A 573 28.66 20.73 10.69
C GLU A 573 27.88 21.93 10.14
N GLN A 574 26.96 22.50 10.92
CA GLN A 574 26.25 23.73 10.52
C GLN A 574 27.19 24.93 10.43
N GLN A 575 28.18 25.02 11.33
CA GLN A 575 29.23 26.03 11.25
C GLN A 575 30.12 25.80 10.02
N GLN A 576 30.55 24.56 9.79
CA GLN A 576 31.32 24.19 8.59
C GLN A 576 30.56 24.53 7.29
N LEU A 577 29.24 24.33 7.28
CA LEU A 577 28.38 24.73 6.16
C LEU A 577 28.32 26.25 6.01
N GLY A 578 28.24 27.00 7.12
CA GLY A 578 28.28 28.47 7.13
C GLY A 578 29.58 29.08 6.64
N ASP A 579 30.69 28.36 6.79
CA ASP A 579 32.02 28.76 6.32
C ASP A 579 32.32 28.25 4.89
N ALA A 580 31.48 27.36 4.35
CA ALA A 580 31.62 26.85 2.99
C ALA A 580 31.36 27.93 1.93
N LYS A 581 32.13 27.87 0.85
CA LYS A 581 31.98 28.65 -0.37
C LYS A 581 31.61 27.74 -1.53
N VAL A 582 30.48 28.04 -2.17
CA VAL A 582 29.94 27.26 -3.29
C VAL A 582 29.94 28.10 -4.58
N ALA A 583 30.39 27.51 -5.69
CA ALA A 583 30.30 28.14 -7.00
C ALA A 583 29.15 27.54 -7.81
N ILE A 584 28.32 28.41 -8.41
CA ILE A 584 27.16 28.00 -9.22
C ILE A 584 27.19 28.77 -10.55
N PRO A 585 27.60 28.13 -11.64
CA PRO A 585 27.52 28.73 -12.97
C PRO A 585 26.19 28.36 -13.63
N GLY A 586 25.37 29.37 -13.89
CA GLY A 586 23.99 29.28 -14.36
C GLY A 586 23.00 29.38 -13.20
N LEU A 587 22.09 30.34 -13.25
CA LEU A 587 21.02 30.63 -12.29
C LEU A 587 19.62 30.45 -12.90
N GLY A 588 19.53 29.60 -13.92
CA GLY A 588 18.27 29.14 -14.51
C GLY A 588 17.48 28.20 -13.58
N GLY A 589 16.80 27.21 -14.17
CA GLY A 589 15.89 26.33 -13.40
C GLY A 589 16.57 25.57 -12.27
N VAL A 590 17.69 24.91 -12.59
CA VAL A 590 18.43 24.06 -11.66
C VAL A 590 19.30 24.89 -10.71
N GLY A 591 20.13 25.78 -11.26
CA GLY A 591 21.07 26.56 -10.45
C GLY A 591 20.40 27.59 -9.54
N GLY A 592 19.32 28.25 -9.98
CA GLY A 592 18.55 29.16 -9.12
C GLY A 592 17.89 28.42 -7.94
N ALA A 593 17.38 27.20 -8.18
CA ALA A 593 16.82 26.36 -7.12
C ALA A 593 17.92 25.91 -6.14
N HIS A 594 19.07 25.43 -6.63
CA HIS A 594 20.19 25.04 -5.77
C HIS A 594 20.74 26.19 -4.95
N PHE A 595 20.91 27.37 -5.55
CA PHE A 595 21.35 28.56 -4.84
C PHE A 595 20.43 28.87 -3.64
N MET A 596 19.12 28.93 -3.86
CA MET A 596 18.16 29.24 -2.79
C MET A 596 18.08 28.13 -1.74
N THR A 597 18.18 26.87 -2.15
CA THR A 597 18.26 25.76 -1.20
C THR A 597 19.49 25.87 -0.32
N LEU A 598 20.67 26.10 -0.90
CA LEU A 598 21.93 26.19 -0.15
C LEU A 598 21.98 27.41 0.78
N VAL A 599 21.46 28.56 0.35
CA VAL A 599 21.30 29.74 1.22
C VAL A 599 20.41 29.41 2.41
N ARG A 600 19.28 28.71 2.18
CA ARG A 600 18.35 28.30 3.25
C ARG A 600 18.89 27.20 4.15
N SER A 601 19.82 26.38 3.66
CA SER A 601 20.55 25.38 4.44
C SER A 601 21.66 26.01 5.30
N GLY A 602 22.04 27.25 5.00
CA GLY A 602 23.00 28.02 5.81
C GLY A 602 24.40 28.12 5.23
N VAL A 603 24.60 27.87 3.93
CA VAL A 603 25.85 28.19 3.24
C VAL A 603 26.06 29.71 3.24
N GLY A 604 27.26 30.16 3.62
CA GLY A 604 27.53 31.59 3.84
C GLY A 604 28.17 32.33 2.67
N SER A 605 28.83 31.63 1.74
CA SER A 605 29.62 32.25 0.68
C SER A 605 29.36 31.65 -0.71
N PHE A 606 29.29 32.49 -1.75
CA PHE A 606 28.97 32.05 -3.10
C PHE A 606 29.76 32.78 -4.19
N ASN A 607 30.10 32.06 -5.26
CA ASN A 607 30.49 32.63 -6.54
C ASN A 607 29.40 32.30 -7.57
N LEU A 608 28.74 33.31 -8.13
CA LEU A 608 27.57 33.14 -9.00
C LEU A 608 27.82 33.75 -10.39
N ALA A 609 27.48 33.02 -11.44
CA ALA A 609 27.62 33.49 -12.82
C ALA A 609 26.34 33.23 -13.61
N ASP A 610 25.78 34.25 -14.23
CA ASP A 610 24.68 34.16 -15.19
C ASP A 610 24.59 35.47 -15.98
N PHE A 611 24.26 35.43 -17.26
CA PHE A 611 24.17 36.58 -18.15
C PHE A 611 22.75 36.82 -18.71
N ASP A 612 21.79 35.94 -18.40
CA ASP A 612 20.42 36.02 -18.91
C ASP A 612 19.52 36.90 -18.04
N VAL A 613 18.32 37.16 -18.56
CA VAL A 613 17.19 37.78 -17.86
C VAL A 613 16.04 36.79 -17.65
N PHE A 614 15.17 37.04 -16.67
CA PHE A 614 13.94 36.26 -16.52
C PHE A 614 12.86 36.69 -17.51
N GLU A 615 12.26 35.75 -18.21
CA GLU A 615 11.17 35.98 -19.17
C GLU A 615 9.87 35.27 -18.75
N PRO A 616 8.69 35.68 -19.24
CA PRO A 616 7.43 34.98 -18.98
C PRO A 616 7.49 33.48 -19.31
N ALA A 617 8.24 33.10 -20.34
CA ALA A 617 8.45 31.70 -20.74
C ALA A 617 9.25 30.88 -19.71
N ASN A 618 9.81 31.49 -18.66
CA ASN A 618 10.60 30.83 -17.63
C ASN A 618 9.77 30.43 -16.38
N VAL A 619 8.54 30.94 -16.23
CA VAL A 619 7.67 30.75 -15.04
C VAL A 619 7.41 29.28 -14.73
N ASN A 620 7.37 28.42 -15.75
CA ASN A 620 7.07 27.00 -15.58
C ASN A 620 8.19 26.20 -14.90
N ARG A 621 9.42 26.73 -14.80
CA ARG A 621 10.59 25.94 -14.39
C ARG A 621 11.70 26.69 -13.66
N GLN A 622 11.68 28.02 -13.56
CA GLN A 622 12.76 28.80 -12.96
C GLN A 622 12.30 29.55 -11.72
N TYR A 623 13.01 29.36 -10.59
CA TYR A 623 12.62 29.87 -9.27
C TYR A 623 12.42 31.40 -9.26
N GLY A 624 13.33 32.17 -9.85
CA GLY A 624 13.27 33.62 -9.86
C GLY A 624 12.28 34.24 -10.86
N ALA A 625 11.69 33.44 -11.76
CA ALA A 625 10.78 33.89 -12.81
C ALA A 625 9.37 34.20 -12.27
N ARG A 626 9.24 35.33 -11.58
CA ARG A 626 7.98 35.89 -11.05
C ARG A 626 7.62 37.15 -11.80
N VAL A 627 6.33 37.51 -11.86
CA VAL A 627 5.83 38.67 -12.63
C VAL A 627 6.63 39.96 -12.40
N PRO A 628 7.03 40.33 -11.16
CA PRO A 628 7.84 41.54 -10.92
C PRO A 628 9.28 41.48 -11.46
N ASN A 629 9.76 40.29 -11.81
CA ASN A 629 11.15 40.04 -12.20
C ASN A 629 11.32 39.86 -13.71
N PHE A 630 10.24 39.92 -14.50
CA PHE A 630 10.35 39.81 -15.95
C PHE A 630 11.18 40.97 -16.53
N GLY A 631 12.16 40.64 -17.36
CA GLY A 631 13.13 41.58 -17.94
C GLY A 631 14.30 41.95 -17.02
N ARG A 632 14.33 41.46 -15.77
CA ARG A 632 15.47 41.68 -14.85
C ARG A 632 16.53 40.59 -15.01
N SER A 633 17.79 40.96 -14.77
CA SER A 633 18.94 40.04 -14.71
C SER A 633 18.66 38.89 -13.74
N LYS A 634 18.88 37.64 -14.20
CA LYS A 634 18.74 36.45 -13.34
C LYS A 634 19.70 36.54 -12.17
N LEU A 635 20.94 36.95 -12.43
CA LEU A 635 21.98 37.08 -11.42
C LEU A 635 21.57 38.06 -10.31
N ASP A 636 21.21 39.30 -10.66
CA ASP A 636 20.90 40.34 -9.68
C ASP A 636 19.63 39.99 -8.88
N THR A 637 18.62 39.44 -9.57
CA THR A 637 17.37 39.00 -8.94
C THR A 637 17.62 37.89 -7.92
N MET A 638 18.42 36.89 -8.28
CA MET A 638 18.74 35.79 -7.37
C MET A 638 19.62 36.26 -6.21
N VAL A 639 20.56 37.18 -6.43
CA VAL A 639 21.35 37.79 -5.35
C VAL A 639 20.46 38.52 -4.35
N GLU A 640 19.50 39.32 -4.84
CA GLU A 640 18.50 39.99 -4.01
C GLU A 640 17.65 38.98 -3.21
N ASP A 641 17.17 37.92 -3.86
CA ASP A 641 16.41 36.84 -3.20
C ASP A 641 17.25 36.13 -2.13
N GLY A 642 18.52 35.85 -2.39
CA GLY A 642 19.44 35.25 -1.44
C GLY A 642 19.69 36.14 -0.22
N LEU A 643 19.95 37.43 -0.46
CA LEU A 643 20.15 38.42 0.61
C LEU A 643 18.88 38.66 1.43
N SER A 644 17.69 38.52 0.84
CA SER A 644 16.42 38.59 1.58
C SER A 644 16.24 37.42 2.56
N VAL A 645 16.92 36.29 2.31
CA VAL A 645 16.92 35.10 3.17
C VAL A 645 18.09 35.10 4.13
N ASN A 646 19.27 35.59 3.75
CA ASN A 646 20.41 35.75 4.64
C ASN A 646 21.17 37.02 4.24
N PRO A 647 21.00 38.13 4.98
CA PRO A 647 21.63 39.39 4.59
C PRO A 647 23.15 39.43 4.84
N PHE A 648 23.70 38.41 5.49
CA PHE A 648 25.14 38.29 5.79
C PHE A 648 25.90 37.42 4.79
N LEU A 649 25.29 37.07 3.65
CA LEU A 649 25.96 36.31 2.59
C LEU A 649 27.14 37.08 2.00
N GLN A 650 28.21 36.36 1.69
CA GLN A 650 29.33 36.87 0.91
C GLN A 650 29.22 36.35 -0.52
N ILE A 651 28.84 37.21 -1.46
CA ILE A 651 28.59 36.81 -2.86
C ILE A 651 29.53 37.56 -3.79
N LYS A 652 30.26 36.81 -4.63
CA LYS A 652 31.01 37.34 -5.77
C LYS A 652 30.24 37.01 -7.05
N THR A 653 30.00 38.03 -7.89
CA THR A 653 29.17 37.92 -9.08
C THR A 653 29.97 38.01 -10.37
N PHE A 654 29.54 37.27 -11.39
CA PHE A 654 30.15 37.21 -12.71
C PHE A 654 29.06 37.44 -13.78
N PRO A 655 28.66 38.70 -14.03
CA PRO A 655 27.51 39.04 -14.87
C PRO A 655 27.70 38.74 -16.37
N ALA A 656 28.94 38.60 -16.82
CA ALA A 656 29.27 38.19 -18.18
C ALA A 656 29.25 36.66 -18.38
N GLY A 657 28.89 35.89 -17.35
CA GLY A 657 29.01 34.44 -17.36
C GLY A 657 30.45 33.95 -17.18
N LEU A 658 30.68 32.67 -17.51
CA LEU A 658 32.00 32.05 -17.45
C LEU A 658 32.73 32.07 -18.78
N SER A 659 34.03 32.35 -18.72
CA SER A 659 34.97 32.26 -19.83
C SER A 659 36.27 31.59 -19.33
N ASN A 660 37.15 31.21 -20.25
CA ASN A 660 38.47 30.66 -19.87
C ASN A 660 39.33 31.68 -19.11
N GLU A 661 39.07 32.98 -19.25
CA GLU A 661 39.86 34.06 -18.63
C GLU A 661 39.48 34.28 -17.16
N ASN A 662 38.20 34.09 -16.81
CA ASN A 662 37.70 34.33 -15.45
C ASN A 662 37.47 33.05 -14.62
N LEU A 663 37.71 31.87 -15.19
CA LEU A 663 37.43 30.59 -14.54
C LEU A 663 38.26 30.36 -13.27
N ASP A 664 39.52 30.81 -13.26
CA ASP A 664 40.40 30.70 -12.11
C ASP A 664 39.95 31.57 -10.92
N GLU A 665 39.44 32.75 -11.24
CA GLU A 665 38.87 33.68 -10.29
C GLU A 665 37.51 33.17 -9.77
N PHE A 666 36.71 32.55 -10.65
CA PHE A 666 35.43 31.94 -10.29
C PHE A 666 35.59 30.75 -9.33
N LEU A 667 36.70 30.02 -9.41
CA LEU A 667 36.98 28.87 -8.54
C LEU A 667 37.84 29.22 -7.32
N GLU A 668 38.07 30.51 -7.03
CA GLU A 668 38.96 30.93 -5.95
C GLU A 668 38.37 30.68 -4.54
N GLY A 669 39.01 29.78 -3.81
CA GLY A 669 38.62 29.41 -2.44
C GLY A 669 37.25 28.72 -2.34
N VAL A 670 36.79 28.10 -3.43
CA VAL A 670 35.53 27.36 -3.54
C VAL A 670 35.76 25.91 -3.11
N GLN A 671 34.90 25.37 -2.26
CA GLN A 671 34.96 23.97 -1.82
C GLN A 671 34.07 23.05 -2.66
N VAL A 672 32.98 23.58 -3.24
CA VAL A 672 32.02 22.80 -4.04
C VAL A 672 31.58 23.61 -5.26
N VAL A 673 31.58 22.96 -6.43
CA VAL A 673 31.01 23.51 -7.66
C VAL A 673 29.71 22.78 -7.96
N VAL A 674 28.61 23.51 -8.13
CA VAL A 674 27.31 22.97 -8.53
C VAL A 674 27.08 23.34 -9.98
N ASP A 675 27.40 22.43 -10.89
CA ASP A 675 27.23 22.64 -12.32
C ASP A 675 25.77 22.82 -12.71
N SER A 676 25.44 24.00 -13.21
CA SER A 676 24.11 24.39 -13.66
C SER A 676 24.15 25.05 -15.04
N LEU A 677 25.22 24.81 -15.79
CA LEU A 677 25.37 25.28 -17.16
C LEU A 677 24.44 24.51 -18.10
N ASP A 678 24.00 25.16 -19.17
CA ASP A 678 23.17 24.51 -20.18
C ASP A 678 23.88 23.29 -20.77
N PHE A 679 23.10 22.24 -21.02
CA PHE A 679 23.62 20.96 -21.50
C PHE A 679 24.47 21.10 -22.77
N PHE A 680 24.16 22.09 -23.62
CA PHE A 680 24.83 22.34 -24.89
C PHE A 680 26.10 23.21 -24.78
N ALA A 681 26.42 23.74 -23.60
CA ALA A 681 27.62 24.57 -23.36
C ALA A 681 28.88 23.72 -23.10
N PHE A 682 29.18 22.80 -24.02
CA PHE A 682 30.17 21.74 -23.84
C PHE A 682 31.59 22.25 -23.53
N ASP A 683 32.05 23.29 -24.21
CA ASP A 683 33.43 23.77 -24.10
C ASP A 683 33.72 24.36 -22.71
N ILE A 684 32.90 25.30 -22.26
CA ILE A 684 33.09 25.94 -20.94
C ILE A 684 32.84 24.95 -19.79
N ARG A 685 31.89 24.02 -19.95
CA ARG A 685 31.61 22.97 -18.97
C ARG A 685 32.79 22.02 -18.80
N ARG A 686 33.44 21.62 -19.92
CA ARG A 686 34.65 20.80 -19.89
C ARG A 686 35.81 21.54 -19.22
N CYS A 687 35.99 22.83 -19.51
CA CYS A 687 37.00 23.65 -18.86
C CYS A 687 36.75 23.76 -17.35
N LEU A 688 35.50 24.01 -16.93
CA LEU A 688 35.10 24.06 -15.53
C LEU A 688 35.44 22.78 -14.79
N PHE A 689 35.06 21.61 -15.33
CA PHE A 689 35.34 20.32 -14.69
C PHE A 689 36.82 20.01 -14.59
N LYS A 690 37.58 20.30 -15.66
CA LYS A 690 39.03 20.12 -15.65
C LYS A 690 39.67 21.00 -14.59
N ARG A 691 39.33 22.29 -14.55
CA ARG A 691 39.93 23.26 -13.63
C ARG A 691 39.49 23.04 -12.18
N ALA A 692 38.24 22.65 -11.94
CA ALA A 692 37.77 22.28 -10.62
C ALA A 692 38.56 21.08 -10.08
N ARG A 693 38.70 20.01 -10.89
CA ARG A 693 39.48 18.82 -10.52
C ARG A 693 40.97 19.10 -10.27
N GLU A 694 41.56 20.05 -10.98
CA GLU A 694 42.94 20.49 -10.75
C GLU A 694 43.11 21.19 -9.38
N ARG A 695 42.03 21.70 -8.78
CA ARG A 695 42.04 22.43 -7.50
C ARG A 695 41.62 21.61 -6.29
N GLY A 696 41.12 20.39 -6.50
CA GLY A 696 40.63 19.48 -5.47
C GLY A 696 39.18 19.12 -5.69
#